data_AF-A0AAF5D8W4-F1
#
_entry.id   AF-A0AAF5D8W4-F1
#
_cell.length_a   1.000
_cell.length_b   1.000
_cell.length_c   1.000
_cell.angle_alpha   90.00
_cell.angle_beta   90.00
_cell.angle_gamma   90.00
#
_symmetry.space_group_name_H-M   'P 1'
#
loop_
_entity.id
_entity.type
_entity.pdbx_description
1 polymer ?
#
loop_
_entity_poly.entity_id
_entity_poly.type
_entity_poly.pdbx_seq_one_letter_code
_entity_poly.pdbx_strand_id
1 'polypeptide(L)'
;MAQSVPPGDIQTQPGTKIVFNAPYDDKHTYHIKIINAGGRRIGWAIKTTNMKRLGVDPPSGVLDPKENVLMAVSCDAFNYGQEDTNNDRITIEWTNTPDGAAKTFRREWFQGDGMNASFPYYFERHKRAILRDELYIWSEKEIPYWVHPALDHTFIKVATARISRETCFIFRQQWNRRRALFVYLPGRNYETQLGKGREIPHKIYVSVCEKSIRKAMRETLRAFGVNYEHNRHDRDNYIEIKKNNINSNFLGYFEKELITTTLTYGIGYDYRSIMHFAPDEYSKRNRKVINAHQHLFESSMGTSQYLTFSDAKLVNKKYCSFQFGRRLYCFTLGYQHPRIPGICKCLPFLTGNHCDSVIHDVNHCSQERTILVRKRLQQNTLKVGGRCFFNLRTSLGKKILLKLKFINIRQQRGMQCSEDNSIEIKLNSDLSISGILFCPNREELSVISSTNMITLVTYFQPSNILLNITYVKYRSTSNHSLINFYERQKRGILVNRNFLWTEKEIPYYVHPRIDHNYVKVALARISAETCLIFLLQRNIRDSLFVFLPGRFYETNLGKRREIPHKIFMPNCRIDIGKVTREVLRALGLDYEHNRSDRDLYVRVFFSNIKSGFTKYFDMEHASITITYGCTYDFRSIMHFSNDEYARRFRKTIRPRDPSMESSMGRSQYPTFYDMKLINKKYCSFPMIQHPHCLFNGYQHPRTPHVCKCLPFLSGNQCGTLIHNPQHCNPGNFYFAGRMERQSILRVGGKCVYFLRSSPGRKIKLKLEFHTPSHRRYSECNERNSVEVKTSHDLAVSGFLFCPNGKRVEFISPYNAITIVSYFGQPVNFILNITYIHF
;
A
#
# COMPACT_ATOMS: atom_id res chain seq x y z
N MET A 1 -15.51 16.59 -46.38
CA MET A 1 -15.20 16.77 -44.94
C MET A 1 -15.82 15.60 -44.19
N ALA A 2 -15.03 14.77 -43.51
CA ALA A 2 -15.57 13.64 -42.75
C ALA A 2 -16.15 14.14 -41.42
N GLN A 3 -17.45 13.96 -41.20
CA GLN A 3 -18.09 14.33 -39.94
C GLN A 3 -17.52 13.50 -38.80
N SER A 4 -17.09 14.16 -37.72
CA SER A 4 -16.59 13.53 -36.51
C SER A 4 -17.72 12.78 -35.81
N VAL A 5 -17.79 11.45 -36.01
CA VAL A 5 -18.78 10.59 -35.35
C VAL A 5 -18.68 10.81 -33.82
N PRO A 6 -19.76 11.23 -33.14
CA PRO A 6 -19.71 11.53 -31.71
C PRO A 6 -19.38 10.28 -30.88
N PRO A 7 -18.81 10.46 -29.67
CA PRO A 7 -18.64 9.35 -28.75
C PRO A 7 -20.00 8.76 -28.36
N GLY A 8 -20.14 7.44 -28.44
CA GLY A 8 -21.31 6.76 -27.90
C GLY A 8 -21.36 6.86 -26.38
N ASP A 9 -22.56 6.75 -25.80
CA ASP A 9 -22.80 6.98 -24.38
C ASP A 9 -21.92 6.17 -23.42
N ILE A 10 -21.78 6.73 -22.22
CA ILE A 10 -21.37 5.98 -21.04
C ILE A 10 -22.57 5.70 -20.11
N GLN A 11 -22.47 4.63 -19.33
CA GLN A 11 -23.38 4.37 -18.20
C GLN A 11 -22.59 4.35 -16.89
N THR A 12 -23.21 4.82 -15.81
CA THR A 12 -22.61 4.86 -14.47
C THR A 12 -23.32 3.93 -13.48
N GLN A 13 -22.58 3.42 -12.50
CA GLN A 13 -23.15 2.68 -11.36
C GLN A 13 -22.51 3.20 -10.05
N PRO A 14 -23.25 3.88 -9.15
CA PRO A 14 -24.65 4.30 -9.27
C PRO A 14 -24.89 5.30 -10.41
N GLY A 15 -26.12 5.31 -10.95
CA GLY A 15 -26.50 6.13 -12.11
C GLY A 15 -26.94 7.56 -11.81
N THR A 16 -26.94 8.00 -10.55
CA THR A 16 -27.51 9.30 -10.13
C THR A 16 -26.58 10.08 -9.21
N LYS A 17 -26.35 9.60 -7.98
CA LYS A 17 -25.46 10.24 -7.01
C LYS A 17 -24.75 9.25 -6.09
N ILE A 18 -23.61 9.68 -5.56
CA ILE A 18 -22.96 9.11 -4.37
C ILE A 18 -23.25 10.02 -3.18
N VAL A 19 -23.17 9.48 -1.96
CA VAL A 19 -23.44 10.24 -0.73
C VAL A 19 -22.38 9.90 0.31
N PHE A 20 -21.77 10.94 0.90
CA PHE A 20 -20.85 10.84 2.02
C PHE A 20 -21.49 11.50 3.24
N ASN A 21 -21.97 10.70 4.20
CA ASN A 21 -22.70 11.18 5.37
C ASN A 21 -21.74 11.83 6.38
N ALA A 22 -21.52 13.13 6.29
CA ALA A 22 -20.75 13.93 7.26
C ALA A 22 -21.55 14.18 8.57
N PRO A 23 -20.87 14.48 9.70
CA PRO A 23 -19.42 14.52 9.90
C PRO A 23 -18.77 13.13 9.98
N TYR A 24 -17.46 13.05 9.71
CA TYR A 24 -16.64 11.85 9.91
C TYR A 24 -15.15 12.22 10.08
N ASP A 25 -14.45 11.47 10.93
CA ASP A 25 -13.06 11.74 11.30
C ASP A 25 -12.02 11.20 10.29
N ASP A 26 -12.44 10.31 9.38
CA ASP A 26 -11.58 9.59 8.45
C ASP A 26 -12.08 9.68 7.00
N LYS A 27 -11.13 9.62 6.05
CA LYS A 27 -11.40 9.52 4.62
C LYS A 27 -12.36 8.35 4.28
N HIS A 28 -13.57 8.68 3.86
CA HIS A 28 -14.53 7.73 3.31
C HIS A 28 -14.23 7.39 1.83
N THR A 29 -14.71 6.25 1.35
CA THR A 29 -14.50 5.81 -0.04
C THR A 29 -15.69 4.99 -0.55
N TYR A 30 -16.19 5.36 -1.73
CA TYR A 30 -17.34 4.83 -2.43
C TYR A 30 -16.90 4.41 -3.84
N HIS A 31 -17.22 3.19 -4.27
CA HIS A 31 -16.83 2.71 -5.60
C HIS A 31 -17.91 3.04 -6.64
N ILE A 32 -17.54 3.78 -7.68
CA ILE A 32 -18.37 3.98 -8.87
C ILE A 32 -17.87 3.09 -10.01
N LYS A 33 -18.70 2.91 -11.03
CA LYS A 33 -18.35 2.24 -12.28
C LYS A 33 -18.64 3.16 -13.47
N ILE A 34 -17.78 3.18 -14.49
CA ILE A 34 -18.02 3.86 -15.79
C ILE A 34 -17.98 2.82 -16.92
N ILE A 35 -19.04 2.74 -17.72
CA ILE A 35 -19.29 1.76 -18.78
C ILE A 35 -19.25 2.46 -20.13
N ASN A 36 -18.36 2.08 -21.05
CA ASN A 36 -18.52 2.38 -22.47
C ASN A 36 -19.72 1.56 -23.01
N ALA A 37 -20.82 2.22 -23.33
CA ALA A 37 -21.99 1.61 -23.97
C ALA A 37 -21.92 1.71 -25.51
N GLY A 38 -21.11 2.63 -26.04
CA GLY A 38 -20.92 2.88 -27.46
C GLY A 38 -20.31 1.74 -28.29
N GLY A 39 -20.32 1.95 -29.61
CA GLY A 39 -19.76 1.05 -30.61
C GLY A 39 -18.25 1.22 -30.86
N ARG A 40 -17.65 2.34 -30.44
CA ARG A 40 -16.23 2.70 -30.65
C ARG A 40 -15.43 2.67 -29.34
N ARG A 41 -14.10 2.51 -29.45
CA ARG A 41 -13.17 2.61 -28.31
C ARG A 41 -13.18 4.07 -27.82
N ILE A 42 -13.31 4.27 -26.51
CA ILE A 42 -13.30 5.61 -25.90
C ILE A 42 -12.10 5.80 -24.99
N GLY A 43 -11.53 7.00 -25.02
CA GLY A 43 -10.81 7.54 -23.87
C GLY A 43 -11.82 8.16 -22.90
N TRP A 44 -11.58 8.07 -21.59
CA TRP A 44 -12.38 8.74 -20.57
C TRP A 44 -11.49 9.41 -19.52
N ALA A 45 -11.98 10.49 -18.91
CA ALA A 45 -11.29 11.28 -17.89
C ALA A 45 -12.27 11.85 -16.85
N ILE A 46 -11.75 12.27 -15.70
CA ILE A 46 -12.53 12.77 -14.56
C ILE A 46 -12.14 14.22 -14.23
N LYS A 47 -13.16 15.07 -14.12
CA LYS A 47 -13.07 16.47 -13.68
C LYS A 47 -13.96 16.67 -12.46
N THR A 48 -13.43 17.36 -11.45
CA THR A 48 -14.07 17.52 -10.13
C THR A 48 -14.18 19.02 -9.77
N THR A 49 -15.05 19.41 -8.81
CA THR A 49 -15.11 20.80 -8.29
C THR A 49 -14.28 21.02 -7.01
N ASN A 50 -14.44 20.20 -5.97
CA ASN A 50 -13.74 20.31 -4.69
C ASN A 50 -12.55 19.34 -4.52
N MET A 51 -11.44 19.70 -5.16
CA MET A 51 -10.21 18.93 -5.23
C MET A 51 -9.61 18.51 -3.87
N LYS A 52 -9.75 19.35 -2.84
CA LYS A 52 -9.18 19.09 -1.52
C LYS A 52 -9.93 17.99 -0.77
N ARG A 53 -11.24 17.90 -1.01
CA ARG A 53 -12.14 17.00 -0.30
C ARG A 53 -12.33 15.68 -1.04
N LEU A 54 -12.44 15.69 -2.37
CA LEU A 54 -12.77 14.48 -3.14
C LEU A 54 -11.65 14.07 -4.11
N GLY A 55 -11.34 12.77 -4.15
CA GLY A 55 -10.40 12.15 -5.10
C GLY A 55 -10.94 10.85 -5.71
N VAL A 56 -10.57 10.56 -6.96
CA VAL A 56 -11.10 9.47 -7.80
C VAL A 56 -9.95 8.66 -8.44
N ASP A 57 -9.91 7.36 -8.16
CA ASP A 57 -8.81 6.45 -8.57
C ASP A 57 -9.35 5.18 -9.27
N PRO A 58 -9.02 4.90 -10.55
CA PRO A 58 -8.29 5.77 -11.49
C PRO A 58 -9.13 6.97 -11.98
N PRO A 59 -8.51 8.07 -12.48
CA PRO A 59 -9.20 9.29 -12.93
C PRO A 59 -9.36 9.37 -14.46
N SER A 60 -8.90 8.35 -15.19
CA SER A 60 -8.84 8.33 -16.65
C SER A 60 -8.43 6.94 -17.15
N GLY A 61 -8.78 6.61 -18.39
CA GLY A 61 -8.38 5.33 -19.00
C GLY A 61 -8.91 5.16 -20.43
N VAL A 62 -8.75 3.95 -20.95
CA VAL A 62 -9.30 3.55 -22.26
C VAL A 62 -10.25 2.39 -22.06
N LEU A 63 -11.42 2.47 -22.68
CA LEU A 63 -12.42 1.41 -22.69
C LEU A 63 -12.72 1.03 -24.14
N ASP A 64 -12.41 -0.20 -24.53
CA ASP A 64 -12.96 -0.77 -25.78
C ASP A 64 -14.51 -0.78 -25.72
N PRO A 65 -15.19 -0.97 -26.87
CA PRO A 65 -16.64 -1.09 -26.91
C PRO A 65 -17.18 -2.14 -25.92
N LYS A 66 -18.14 -1.80 -25.06
CA LYS A 66 -18.53 -2.63 -23.90
C LYS A 66 -17.36 -2.97 -22.95
N GLU A 67 -16.41 -2.08 -22.70
CA GLU A 67 -15.56 -2.13 -21.50
C GLU A 67 -16.06 -1.16 -20.43
N ASN A 68 -15.70 -1.40 -19.17
CA ASN A 68 -16.06 -0.54 -18.05
C ASN A 68 -14.95 -0.56 -17.01
N VAL A 69 -15.01 0.34 -16.04
CA VAL A 69 -13.98 0.49 -15.01
C VAL A 69 -14.61 0.81 -13.67
N LEU A 70 -14.17 0.08 -12.64
CA LEU A 70 -14.46 0.39 -11.24
C LEU A 70 -13.44 1.41 -10.73
N MET A 71 -13.91 2.46 -10.05
CA MET A 71 -13.11 3.55 -9.54
C MET A 71 -13.48 3.86 -8.09
N ALA A 72 -12.48 4.02 -7.25
CA ALA A 72 -12.64 4.49 -5.87
C ALA A 72 -12.79 6.01 -5.86
N VAL A 73 -14.02 6.51 -5.73
CA VAL A 73 -14.26 7.90 -5.31
C VAL A 73 -14.09 7.96 -3.81
N SER A 74 -13.38 8.95 -3.31
CA SER A 74 -13.08 9.10 -1.89
C SER A 74 -13.34 10.53 -1.44
N CYS A 75 -13.76 10.69 -0.20
CA CYS A 75 -14.04 11.97 0.43
C CYS A 75 -13.23 12.06 1.73
N ASP A 76 -12.22 12.93 1.76
CA ASP A 76 -11.44 13.24 2.95
C ASP A 76 -12.31 13.94 4.02
N ALA A 77 -11.86 13.87 5.27
CA ALA A 77 -12.52 14.56 6.39
C ALA A 77 -12.40 16.08 6.21
N PHE A 78 -13.45 16.81 6.58
CA PHE A 78 -13.59 18.24 6.35
C PHE A 78 -14.44 18.88 7.46
N ASN A 79 -14.33 20.19 7.67
CA ASN A 79 -15.06 20.86 8.75
C ASN A 79 -16.52 21.09 8.34
N TYR A 80 -17.37 20.11 8.63
CA TYR A 80 -18.82 20.19 8.42
C TYR A 80 -19.41 21.43 9.12
N GLY A 81 -20.09 22.28 8.35
CA GLY A 81 -20.61 23.58 8.82
C GLY A 81 -19.68 24.78 8.64
N GLN A 82 -18.40 24.58 8.28
CA GLN A 82 -17.46 25.68 7.95
C GLN A 82 -17.09 25.76 6.46
N GLU A 83 -17.37 24.71 5.69
CA GLU A 83 -17.05 24.63 4.27
C GLU A 83 -18.31 24.37 3.43
N ASP A 84 -18.41 24.96 2.24
CA ASP A 84 -19.49 24.66 1.29
C ASP A 84 -19.46 23.19 0.84
N THR A 85 -20.63 22.57 0.76
CA THR A 85 -20.89 21.21 0.27
C THR A 85 -21.81 21.16 -0.95
N ASN A 86 -22.50 22.26 -1.26
CA ASN A 86 -23.55 22.29 -2.28
C ASN A 86 -22.99 22.19 -3.70
N ASN A 87 -21.74 22.64 -3.90
CA ASN A 87 -21.05 22.64 -5.20
C ASN A 87 -20.13 21.43 -5.44
N ASP A 88 -20.08 20.44 -4.54
CA ASP A 88 -19.32 19.21 -4.75
C ASP A 88 -19.90 18.37 -5.91
N ARG A 89 -19.15 18.17 -6.99
CA ARG A 89 -19.59 17.47 -8.22
C ARG A 89 -18.50 16.56 -8.77
N ILE A 90 -18.94 15.51 -9.48
CA ILE A 90 -18.06 14.64 -10.26
C ILE A 90 -18.55 14.53 -11.69
N THR A 91 -17.74 15.05 -12.61
CA THR A 91 -17.96 15.04 -14.05
C THR A 91 -17.07 13.99 -14.69
N ILE A 92 -17.66 13.24 -15.62
CA ILE A 92 -16.95 12.28 -16.47
C ILE A 92 -16.96 12.86 -17.88
N GLU A 93 -15.80 12.84 -18.53
CA GLU A 93 -15.65 13.19 -19.93
C GLU A 93 -15.20 11.96 -20.71
N TRP A 94 -15.65 11.82 -21.95
CA TRP A 94 -15.21 10.75 -22.83
C TRP A 94 -15.25 11.18 -24.30
N THR A 95 -14.43 10.52 -25.12
CA THR A 95 -14.27 10.82 -26.55
C THR A 95 -13.85 9.56 -27.30
N ASN A 96 -14.17 9.47 -28.59
CA ASN A 96 -13.72 8.37 -29.44
C ASN A 96 -12.19 8.43 -29.60
N THR A 97 -11.50 7.30 -29.44
CA THR A 97 -10.06 7.24 -29.76
C THR A 97 -9.87 7.24 -31.27
N PRO A 98 -8.79 7.85 -31.81
CA PRO A 98 -8.41 7.71 -33.21
C PRO A 98 -8.28 6.24 -33.62
N ASP A 99 -8.60 5.92 -34.87
CA ASP A 99 -8.49 4.57 -35.39
C ASP A 99 -7.04 4.07 -35.33
N GLY A 100 -6.86 2.79 -34.98
CA GLY A 100 -5.53 2.20 -34.72
C GLY A 100 -4.85 2.64 -33.41
N ALA A 101 -5.36 3.63 -32.67
CA ALA A 101 -4.70 4.12 -31.45
C ALA A 101 -4.56 3.02 -30.38
N ALA A 102 -3.36 2.90 -29.81
CA ALA A 102 -3.05 1.93 -28.76
C ALA A 102 -3.98 2.07 -27.54
N LYS A 103 -4.18 0.96 -26.81
CA LYS A 103 -5.01 0.92 -25.58
C LYS A 103 -4.29 1.53 -24.38
N THR A 104 -3.97 2.81 -24.49
CA THR A 104 -3.27 3.62 -23.49
C THR A 104 -3.79 5.04 -23.60
N PHE A 105 -4.26 5.61 -22.48
CA PHE A 105 -4.96 6.89 -22.48
C PHE A 105 -4.02 8.02 -22.92
N ARG A 106 -4.47 8.83 -23.89
CA ARG A 106 -3.81 10.07 -24.28
C ARG A 106 -4.71 11.26 -23.98
N ARG A 107 -4.13 12.35 -23.49
CA ARG A 107 -4.85 13.58 -23.18
C ARG A 107 -5.20 14.39 -24.45
N GLU A 108 -4.41 14.20 -25.51
CA GLU A 108 -4.58 14.78 -26.85
C GLU A 108 -6.01 14.61 -27.42
N TRP A 109 -6.67 13.48 -27.15
CA TRP A 109 -7.99 13.15 -27.72
C TRP A 109 -9.13 14.09 -27.29
N PHE A 110 -8.92 14.91 -26.26
CA PHE A 110 -9.90 15.83 -25.69
C PHE A 110 -9.69 17.29 -26.15
N GLN A 111 -8.89 17.51 -27.20
CA GLN A 111 -8.46 18.85 -27.64
C GLN A 111 -9.14 19.33 -28.94
N GLY A 112 -10.21 18.67 -29.39
CA GLY A 112 -10.93 19.03 -30.63
C GLY A 112 -12.02 20.10 -30.48
N ASP A 113 -12.76 20.09 -29.37
CA ASP A 113 -14.15 20.58 -29.38
C ASP A 113 -14.35 21.89 -28.59
N GLY A 114 -13.92 23.02 -29.18
CA GLY A 114 -14.57 24.35 -29.05
C GLY A 114 -14.63 25.07 -27.68
N MET A 115 -14.31 24.47 -26.54
CA MET A 115 -14.50 25.11 -25.23
C MET A 115 -13.24 25.80 -24.66
N ASN A 116 -13.33 27.11 -24.53
CA ASN A 116 -12.39 27.94 -23.76
C ASN A 116 -12.59 27.79 -22.24
N ALA A 117 -11.48 27.96 -21.51
CA ALA A 117 -11.37 28.24 -20.07
C ALA A 117 -11.78 27.16 -19.03
N SER A 118 -11.07 27.23 -17.90
CA SER A 118 -11.41 26.68 -16.56
C SER A 118 -12.02 25.28 -16.45
N PHE A 119 -11.21 24.28 -16.07
CA PHE A 119 -11.69 23.09 -15.35
C PHE A 119 -10.67 22.58 -14.32
N PRO A 120 -11.06 22.28 -13.07
CA PRO A 120 -10.12 21.86 -12.03
C PRO A 120 -9.52 20.47 -12.30
N TYR A 121 -8.19 20.39 -12.21
CA TYR A 121 -7.44 19.13 -12.29
C TYR A 121 -7.98 18.25 -11.10
N TYR A 122 -8.49 17.01 -11.26
CA TYR A 122 -9.00 16.07 -10.21
C TYR A 122 -8.12 14.85 -9.73
N PHE A 123 -8.46 14.12 -8.65
CA PHE A 123 -7.43 13.30 -7.94
C PHE A 123 -7.45 11.76 -7.99
N GLU A 124 -6.69 11.13 -8.90
CA GLU A 124 -6.01 9.84 -8.59
C GLU A 124 -5.28 9.95 -7.24
N ARG A 125 -5.19 8.89 -6.40
CA ARG A 125 -4.49 8.97 -5.08
C ARG A 125 -2.95 9.00 -5.20
N HIS A 126 -2.47 9.56 -6.30
CA HIS A 126 -1.12 10.05 -6.52
C HIS A 126 -0.71 11.09 -5.47
N LYS A 127 0.48 10.96 -4.90
CA LYS A 127 1.27 12.14 -4.54
C LYS A 127 1.77 12.81 -5.85
N ARG A 128 2.05 14.12 -5.95
CA ARG A 128 2.27 14.81 -7.26
C ARG A 128 3.37 15.88 -7.25
N ALA A 129 4.23 15.91 -8.27
CA ALA A 129 5.44 16.76 -8.40
C ALA A 129 6.00 16.99 -9.84
N ILE A 130 5.83 16.10 -10.84
CA ILE A 130 6.30 16.29 -12.25
C ILE A 130 5.16 16.34 -13.28
N LEU A 131 5.18 17.27 -14.24
CA LEU A 131 4.08 17.47 -15.21
C LEU A 131 3.67 16.17 -15.94
N ARG A 132 2.35 15.98 -16.07
CA ARG A 132 1.72 14.85 -16.79
C ARG A 132 1.53 15.12 -18.26
N ASP A 133 1.11 16.34 -18.58
CA ASP A 133 0.62 16.70 -19.91
C ASP A 133 1.75 16.71 -20.94
N GLU A 134 1.64 15.83 -21.95
CA GLU A 134 2.72 15.58 -22.90
C GLU A 134 3.07 16.79 -23.77
N LEU A 135 2.19 17.80 -23.88
CA LEU A 135 2.49 19.06 -24.56
C LEU A 135 3.64 19.86 -23.89
N TYR A 136 3.84 19.66 -22.59
CA TYR A 136 4.85 20.37 -21.79
C TYR A 136 6.06 19.48 -21.45
N ILE A 137 6.28 18.42 -22.25
CA ILE A 137 7.24 17.35 -21.97
C ILE A 137 8.20 17.18 -23.14
N TRP A 138 9.49 17.06 -22.84
CA TRP A 138 10.55 16.83 -23.82
C TRP A 138 10.55 15.36 -24.29
N SER A 139 10.25 15.14 -25.58
CA SER A 139 10.46 13.86 -26.23
C SER A 139 11.96 13.56 -26.34
N GLU A 140 12.74 14.61 -26.55
CA GLU A 140 14.18 14.63 -26.75
C GLU A 140 14.95 14.09 -25.53
N LYS A 141 15.92 13.18 -25.77
CA LYS A 141 16.81 12.66 -24.72
C LYS A 141 18.19 13.29 -24.76
N GLU A 142 18.65 13.68 -25.95
CA GLU A 142 19.78 14.58 -26.09
C GLU A 142 19.28 16.03 -26.10
N ILE A 143 19.76 16.84 -25.14
CA ILE A 143 19.38 18.23 -24.96
C ILE A 143 20.59 19.09 -25.33
N PRO A 144 20.65 19.62 -26.58
CA PRO A 144 21.64 20.63 -26.91
C PRO A 144 21.33 21.91 -26.12
N TYR A 145 22.34 22.48 -25.48
CA TYR A 145 22.21 23.68 -24.66
C TYR A 145 23.28 24.72 -24.98
N TRP A 146 22.93 25.99 -24.86
CA TRP A 146 23.86 27.10 -24.99
C TRP A 146 23.90 27.89 -23.67
N VAL A 147 25.06 28.46 -23.37
CA VAL A 147 25.29 29.26 -22.16
C VAL A 147 25.76 30.63 -22.60
N HIS A 148 25.14 31.67 -22.03
CA HIS A 148 25.51 33.05 -22.31
C HIS A 148 26.93 33.36 -21.80
N PRO A 149 27.81 34.05 -22.55
CA PRO A 149 29.20 34.28 -22.15
C PRO A 149 29.41 34.99 -20.81
N ALA A 150 28.43 35.78 -20.35
CA ALA A 150 28.42 36.39 -19.02
C ALA A 150 28.12 35.42 -17.85
N LEU A 151 27.83 34.15 -18.15
CA LEU A 151 27.70 33.08 -17.15
C LEU A 151 28.94 32.20 -17.19
N ASP A 152 29.35 31.74 -16.01
CA ASP A 152 30.41 30.74 -15.86
C ASP A 152 29.97 29.39 -16.45
N HIS A 153 30.56 29.02 -17.58
CA HIS A 153 30.21 27.78 -18.31
C HIS A 153 30.49 26.51 -17.48
N THR A 154 31.40 26.56 -16.50
CA THR A 154 31.84 25.40 -15.73
C THR A 154 30.76 24.93 -14.77
N PHE A 155 30.09 25.82 -14.02
CA PHE A 155 29.05 25.37 -13.09
C PHE A 155 27.80 24.83 -13.80
N ILE A 156 27.44 25.37 -14.99
CA ILE A 156 26.37 24.81 -15.82
C ILE A 156 26.75 23.41 -16.34
N LYS A 157 27.99 23.24 -16.82
CA LYS A 157 28.51 21.95 -17.27
C LYS A 157 28.52 20.91 -16.14
N VAL A 158 28.85 21.31 -14.90
CA VAL A 158 28.75 20.44 -13.72
C VAL A 158 27.29 20.13 -13.35
N ALA A 159 26.38 21.12 -13.36
CA ALA A 159 24.96 20.93 -13.06
C ALA A 159 24.29 19.94 -14.03
N THR A 160 24.46 20.17 -15.33
CA THR A 160 23.97 19.28 -16.40
C THR A 160 24.58 17.88 -16.32
N ALA A 161 25.90 17.75 -16.08
CA ALA A 161 26.56 16.46 -15.89
C ALA A 161 26.02 15.69 -14.67
N ARG A 162 25.71 16.36 -13.55
CA ARG A 162 25.07 15.73 -12.37
C ARG A 162 23.67 15.20 -12.70
N ILE A 163 22.86 15.92 -13.48
CA ILE A 163 21.55 15.44 -13.94
C ILE A 163 21.72 14.26 -14.92
N SER A 164 22.63 14.34 -15.88
CA SER A 164 22.93 13.24 -16.81
C SER A 164 23.37 11.96 -16.09
N ARG A 165 24.20 12.06 -15.04
CA ARG A 165 24.69 10.89 -14.28
C ARG A 165 23.54 10.04 -13.70
N GLU A 166 22.45 10.69 -13.30
CA GLU A 166 21.32 10.04 -12.63
C GLU A 166 20.09 9.83 -13.53
N THR A 167 20.15 10.22 -14.81
CA THR A 167 19.00 10.15 -15.74
C THR A 167 19.37 9.67 -17.15
N CYS A 168 18.37 9.42 -18.00
CA CYS A 168 18.59 9.13 -19.43
C CYS A 168 18.99 10.36 -20.26
N PHE A 169 18.91 11.58 -19.70
CA PHE A 169 19.23 12.79 -20.45
C PHE A 169 20.73 12.92 -20.73
N ILE A 170 21.07 13.41 -21.92
CA ILE A 170 22.43 13.71 -22.36
C ILE A 170 22.48 15.19 -22.75
N PHE A 171 23.27 16.01 -22.06
CA PHE A 171 23.40 17.43 -22.39
C PHE A 171 24.60 17.66 -23.32
N ARG A 172 24.41 18.38 -24.42
CA ARG A 172 25.49 18.78 -25.35
C ARG A 172 25.63 20.29 -25.40
N GLN A 173 26.82 20.80 -25.04
CA GLN A 173 27.09 22.22 -25.17
C GLN A 173 27.17 22.61 -26.66
N GLN A 174 26.41 23.62 -27.05
CA GLN A 174 26.42 24.25 -28.36
C GLN A 174 27.09 25.62 -28.26
N TRP A 175 27.83 26.01 -29.30
CA TRP A 175 28.41 27.36 -29.39
C TRP A 175 27.47 28.35 -30.10
N ASN A 176 26.63 27.86 -31.02
CA ASN A 176 25.59 28.65 -31.68
C ASN A 176 24.25 28.53 -30.94
N ARG A 177 23.76 29.65 -30.39
CA ARG A 177 22.46 29.75 -29.69
C ARG A 177 21.28 29.20 -30.50
N ARG A 178 21.30 29.30 -31.83
CA ARG A 178 20.22 28.81 -32.73
C ARG A 178 20.15 27.27 -32.81
N ARG A 179 21.17 26.54 -32.32
CA ARG A 179 21.20 25.05 -32.30
C ARG A 179 20.82 24.45 -30.93
N ALA A 180 20.49 25.28 -29.94
CA ALA A 180 20.16 24.82 -28.60
C ALA A 180 18.65 24.63 -28.41
N LEU A 181 18.25 23.62 -27.64
CA LEU A 181 16.90 23.51 -27.07
C LEU A 181 16.79 24.29 -25.75
N PHE A 182 17.87 24.37 -24.96
CA PHE A 182 17.93 25.09 -23.67
C PHE A 182 18.94 26.25 -23.77
N VAL A 183 18.58 27.45 -23.31
CA VAL A 183 19.51 28.58 -23.20
C VAL A 183 19.63 29.06 -21.76
N TYR A 184 20.83 28.99 -21.20
CA TYR A 184 21.14 29.54 -19.89
C TYR A 184 21.52 31.02 -20.03
N LEU A 185 20.75 31.91 -19.41
CA LEU A 185 20.83 33.36 -19.54
C LEU A 185 21.10 34.04 -18.20
N PRO A 186 21.83 35.17 -18.15
CA PRO A 186 21.97 35.96 -16.94
C PRO A 186 20.61 36.49 -16.49
N GLY A 187 20.30 36.33 -15.22
CA GLY A 187 19.12 36.88 -14.56
C GLY A 187 19.48 37.48 -13.20
N ARG A 188 18.51 38.16 -12.57
CA ARG A 188 18.65 38.58 -11.17
C ARG A 188 18.54 37.38 -10.22
N ASN A 189 17.56 36.51 -10.49
CA ASN A 189 17.26 35.30 -9.72
C ASN A 189 17.49 34.04 -10.58
N TYR A 190 17.34 32.87 -9.94
CA TYR A 190 17.15 31.59 -10.63
C TYR A 190 15.69 31.41 -11.00
N GLU A 191 15.39 31.23 -12.28
CA GLU A 191 14.02 31.11 -12.78
C GLU A 191 13.93 30.36 -14.12
N THR A 192 12.92 29.50 -14.28
CA THR A 192 12.46 29.05 -15.60
C THR A 192 10.98 28.70 -15.60
N GLN A 193 10.40 28.60 -16.79
CA GLN A 193 9.06 28.07 -17.01
C GLN A 193 9.02 26.57 -16.65
N LEU A 194 7.88 26.11 -16.12
CA LEU A 194 7.67 24.72 -15.74
C LEU A 194 7.32 23.88 -16.98
N GLY A 195 8.20 22.94 -17.33
CA GLY A 195 8.05 22.09 -18.51
C GLY A 195 8.50 22.77 -19.81
N LYS A 196 8.27 22.09 -20.93
CA LYS A 196 8.55 22.58 -22.29
C LYS A 196 7.65 23.79 -22.59
N GLY A 197 8.23 24.98 -22.58
CA GLY A 197 7.53 26.22 -22.95
C GLY A 197 7.27 26.31 -24.46
N ARG A 198 6.43 27.29 -24.87
CA ARG A 198 6.20 27.58 -26.29
C ARG A 198 7.42 28.20 -26.99
N GLU A 199 8.28 28.89 -26.24
CA GLU A 199 9.50 29.48 -26.79
C GLU A 199 10.65 28.46 -26.75
N ILE A 200 11.17 28.14 -27.94
CA ILE A 200 12.39 27.35 -28.13
C ILE A 200 13.42 28.26 -28.83
N PRO A 201 14.66 28.42 -28.32
CA PRO A 201 15.24 27.74 -27.17
C PRO A 201 14.63 28.16 -25.82
N HIS A 202 14.35 27.17 -24.97
CA HIS A 202 13.74 27.33 -23.66
C HIS A 202 14.70 28.06 -22.70
N LYS A 203 14.24 29.16 -22.10
CA LYS A 203 15.07 30.06 -21.28
C LYS A 203 15.17 29.58 -19.83
N ILE A 204 16.38 29.39 -19.35
CA ILE A 204 16.70 29.19 -17.93
C ILE A 204 17.53 30.39 -17.47
N TYR A 205 16.95 31.23 -16.62
CA TYR A 205 17.64 32.35 -16.00
C TYR A 205 18.42 31.88 -14.78
N VAL A 206 19.65 32.38 -14.67
CA VAL A 206 20.58 32.04 -13.60
C VAL A 206 21.11 33.33 -12.99
N SER A 207 21.10 33.41 -11.66
CA SER A 207 21.60 34.58 -10.95
C SER A 207 23.08 34.83 -11.28
N VAL A 208 23.39 36.05 -11.69
CA VAL A 208 24.79 36.50 -11.87
C VAL A 208 25.47 36.70 -10.50
N CYS A 209 24.69 36.99 -9.45
CA CYS A 209 25.19 37.31 -8.11
C CYS A 209 25.43 36.06 -7.23
N GLU A 210 24.58 35.03 -7.34
CA GLU A 210 24.70 33.78 -6.57
C GLU A 210 25.03 32.59 -7.50
N LYS A 211 26.31 32.16 -7.55
CA LYS A 211 26.67 30.91 -8.25
C LYS A 211 26.28 29.69 -7.42
N SER A 212 25.25 28.95 -7.84
CA SER A 212 24.71 27.81 -7.10
C SER A 212 24.38 26.62 -8.01
N ILE A 213 25.22 25.57 -7.97
CA ILE A 213 25.05 24.34 -8.77
C ILE A 213 23.68 23.69 -8.46
N ARG A 214 23.27 23.62 -7.19
CA ARG A 214 21.97 23.05 -6.80
C ARG A 214 20.78 23.82 -7.39
N LYS A 215 20.83 25.17 -7.42
CA LYS A 215 19.75 25.98 -8.01
C LYS A 215 19.75 25.87 -9.53
N ALA A 216 20.93 25.83 -10.17
CA ALA A 216 21.02 25.54 -11.60
C ALA A 216 20.38 24.17 -11.94
N MET A 217 20.69 23.12 -11.17
CA MET A 217 20.07 21.79 -11.33
C MET A 217 18.55 21.82 -11.08
N ARG A 218 18.09 22.53 -10.05
CA ARG A 218 16.67 22.73 -9.73
C ARG A 218 15.91 23.36 -10.90
N GLU A 219 16.43 24.44 -11.48
CA GLU A 219 15.78 25.08 -12.62
C GLU A 219 15.90 24.23 -13.91
N THR A 220 17.01 23.52 -14.15
CA THR A 220 17.08 22.54 -15.25
C THR A 220 16.04 21.42 -15.10
N LEU A 221 15.77 20.93 -13.88
CA LEU A 221 14.68 19.98 -13.62
C LEU A 221 13.29 20.61 -13.76
N ARG A 222 13.14 21.90 -13.43
CA ARG A 222 11.92 22.67 -13.67
C ARG A 222 11.60 22.81 -15.15
N ALA A 223 12.59 22.97 -16.02
CA ALA A 223 12.42 22.92 -17.47
C ALA A 223 11.94 21.54 -17.97
N PHE A 224 12.22 20.44 -17.26
CA PHE A 224 11.59 19.11 -17.49
C PHE A 224 10.25 18.93 -16.73
N GLY A 225 9.63 20.01 -16.27
CA GLY A 225 8.31 19.97 -15.64
C GLY A 225 8.29 19.44 -14.22
N VAL A 226 9.43 19.29 -13.53
CA VAL A 226 9.44 19.02 -12.09
C VAL A 226 9.17 20.31 -11.34
N ASN A 227 8.05 20.42 -10.63
CA ASN A 227 7.76 21.59 -9.81
C ASN A 227 8.45 21.47 -8.44
N TYR A 228 8.44 22.55 -7.66
CA TYR A 228 9.08 22.58 -6.36
C TYR A 228 8.36 21.65 -5.36
N GLU A 229 9.13 20.92 -4.56
CA GLU A 229 8.60 19.93 -3.60
C GLU A 229 7.71 20.60 -2.54
N HIS A 230 8.02 21.84 -2.17
CA HIS A 230 7.21 22.65 -1.27
C HIS A 230 5.96 23.28 -1.93
N ASN A 231 5.64 22.97 -3.20
CA ASN A 231 4.40 23.38 -3.85
C ASN A 231 3.39 22.25 -4.02
N ARG A 232 3.77 21.01 -3.68
CA ARG A 232 2.91 19.83 -3.83
C ARG A 232 1.55 20.00 -3.17
N HIS A 233 0.53 19.46 -3.82
CA HIS A 233 -0.83 19.33 -3.29
C HIS A 233 -0.89 18.70 -1.85
N ASP A 234 0.06 17.84 -1.45
CA ASP A 234 0.12 17.21 -0.12
C ASP A 234 1.03 17.93 0.88
N ARG A 235 1.69 19.04 0.50
CA ARG A 235 2.69 19.73 1.32
C ARG A 235 2.22 20.09 2.73
N ASP A 236 0.95 20.48 2.88
CA ASP A 236 0.39 20.99 4.14
C ASP A 236 0.26 19.89 5.21
N ASN A 237 0.60 18.63 4.90
CA ASN A 237 0.78 17.54 5.88
C ASN A 237 2.19 17.53 6.51
N TYR A 238 3.17 18.16 5.86
CA TYR A 238 4.60 18.07 6.14
C TYR A 238 5.21 19.43 6.51
N ILE A 239 4.70 20.53 5.94
CA ILE A 239 5.23 21.89 6.08
C ILE A 239 4.12 22.94 6.24
N GLU A 240 4.48 24.07 6.85
CA GLU A 240 3.65 25.27 6.95
C GLU A 240 4.30 26.44 6.19
N ILE A 241 3.54 27.15 5.36
CA ILE A 241 4.00 28.33 4.61
C ILE A 241 3.55 29.62 5.32
N LYS A 242 4.49 30.34 5.95
CA LYS A 242 4.27 31.64 6.61
C LYS A 242 4.21 32.78 5.56
N LYS A 243 3.08 32.89 4.85
CA LYS A 243 2.85 33.88 3.77
C LYS A 243 3.33 35.31 4.08
N ASN A 244 3.10 35.80 5.30
CA ASN A 244 3.47 37.17 5.71
C ASN A 244 4.99 37.42 5.67
N ASN A 245 5.80 36.36 5.80
CA ASN A 245 7.27 36.41 5.73
C ASN A 245 7.81 36.33 4.29
N ILE A 246 6.97 36.07 3.27
CA ILE A 246 7.40 36.00 1.86
C ILE A 246 7.60 37.42 1.31
N ASN A 247 8.68 37.67 0.58
CA ASN A 247 8.84 38.90 -0.22
C ASN A 247 7.83 38.88 -1.38
N SER A 248 7.04 39.95 -1.52
CA SER A 248 5.87 40.04 -2.42
C SER A 248 6.17 39.61 -3.85
N ASN A 249 7.37 39.92 -4.33
CA ASN A 249 7.82 39.66 -5.69
C ASN A 249 7.96 38.16 -6.02
N PHE A 250 7.89 37.29 -5.00
CA PHE A 250 8.10 35.84 -5.12
C PHE A 250 6.92 35.00 -4.62
N LEU A 251 5.77 35.62 -4.32
CA LEU A 251 4.58 34.91 -3.82
C LEU A 251 4.16 33.73 -4.72
N GLY A 252 4.24 33.90 -6.04
CA GLY A 252 3.91 32.86 -7.02
C GLY A 252 4.77 31.59 -6.92
N TYR A 253 6.00 31.68 -6.41
CA TYR A 253 6.85 30.50 -6.21
C TYR A 253 6.41 29.62 -5.04
N PHE A 254 5.45 30.05 -4.21
CA PHE A 254 4.87 29.29 -3.10
C PHE A 254 3.40 28.88 -3.34
N GLU A 255 2.90 29.05 -4.57
CA GLU A 255 1.56 28.63 -4.95
C GLU A 255 1.43 27.09 -4.93
N LYS A 256 0.33 26.63 -4.36
CA LYS A 256 0.07 25.20 -4.18
C LYS A 256 -0.49 24.60 -5.47
N GLU A 257 0.08 23.50 -5.93
CA GLU A 257 -0.39 22.82 -7.14
C GLU A 257 -1.84 22.32 -7.01
N LEU A 258 -2.56 22.40 -8.13
CA LEU A 258 -3.90 21.80 -8.32
C LEU A 258 -3.79 20.26 -8.42
N ILE A 259 -4.90 19.54 -8.67
CA ILE A 259 -5.01 18.11 -8.30
C ILE A 259 -4.93 16.98 -9.41
N THR A 260 -5.60 16.97 -10.60
CA THR A 260 -5.21 16.19 -11.87
C THR A 260 -3.82 16.50 -12.68
N THR A 261 -2.57 18.36 -13.37
CA THR A 261 -1.18 18.92 -13.78
C THR A 261 0.20 18.19 -13.59
N THR A 262 0.67 17.87 -12.36
CA THR A 262 1.84 17.01 -12.00
C THR A 262 1.57 15.55 -11.49
N LEU A 263 2.60 14.72 -11.25
CA LEU A 263 2.60 13.28 -10.85
C LEU A 263 3.77 12.98 -9.87
N THR A 264 3.73 11.96 -9.00
CA THR A 264 4.97 11.42 -8.35
C THR A 264 5.25 9.95 -8.65
N TYR A 265 4.28 9.22 -9.21
CA TYR A 265 4.31 7.76 -9.26
C TYR A 265 4.46 7.09 -7.88
N GLY A 266 3.84 7.67 -6.84
CA GLY A 266 3.73 7.11 -5.48
C GLY A 266 4.86 7.47 -4.52
N ILE A 267 5.79 8.35 -4.90
CA ILE A 267 6.91 8.77 -4.06
C ILE A 267 6.39 9.66 -2.91
N GLY A 268 6.92 9.46 -1.70
CA GLY A 268 6.65 10.30 -0.53
C GLY A 268 7.06 11.77 -0.69
N TYR A 269 6.86 12.59 0.34
CA TYR A 269 7.38 13.96 0.40
C TYR A 269 8.84 13.92 0.89
N ASP A 270 9.74 14.63 0.20
CA ASP A 270 11.17 14.61 0.49
C ASP A 270 11.71 15.99 0.87
N TYR A 271 11.87 16.23 2.17
CA TYR A 271 12.40 17.48 2.70
C TYR A 271 13.81 17.85 2.17
N ARG A 272 14.61 16.89 1.67
CA ARG A 272 15.94 17.13 1.10
C ARG A 272 15.95 17.04 -0.43
N SER A 273 14.80 16.94 -1.10
CA SER A 273 14.69 17.07 -2.57
C SER A 273 15.44 18.33 -3.04
N ILE A 274 16.16 18.22 -4.17
CA ILE A 274 16.79 19.39 -4.80
C ILE A 274 15.76 20.42 -5.30
N MET A 275 14.48 20.01 -5.37
CA MET A 275 13.33 20.83 -5.71
C MET A 275 12.69 21.51 -4.49
N HIS A 276 13.16 21.24 -3.26
CA HIS A 276 12.71 21.92 -2.05
C HIS A 276 13.49 23.24 -1.87
N PHE A 277 12.79 24.32 -1.49
CA PHE A 277 13.46 25.58 -1.13
C PHE A 277 14.07 25.51 0.28
N ALA A 278 15.03 26.37 0.59
CA ALA A 278 15.50 26.56 1.97
C ALA A 278 14.41 27.22 2.84
N PRO A 279 14.43 27.06 4.19
CA PRO A 279 13.38 27.57 5.08
C PRO A 279 13.12 29.09 4.99
N ASP A 280 14.13 29.85 4.58
CA ASP A 280 14.20 31.31 4.50
C ASP A 280 14.35 31.84 3.06
N GLU A 281 14.29 30.97 2.05
CA GLU A 281 14.43 31.36 0.63
C GLU A 281 13.30 32.33 0.23
N TYR A 282 13.66 33.42 -0.44
CA TYR A 282 12.75 34.53 -0.82
C TYR A 282 12.00 35.21 0.35
N SER A 283 12.55 35.17 1.56
CA SER A 283 11.97 35.83 2.74
C SER A 283 12.10 37.36 2.77
N LYS A 284 11.25 38.00 3.57
CA LYS A 284 11.42 39.35 4.12
C LYS A 284 12.29 39.27 5.37
N ARG A 285 13.41 40.01 5.39
CA ARG A 285 14.28 40.19 6.57
C ARG A 285 14.73 38.85 7.21
N ASN A 286 15.12 37.88 6.37
CA ASN A 286 15.65 36.56 6.76
C ASN A 286 14.73 35.75 7.71
N ARG A 287 13.41 35.95 7.64
CA ARG A 287 12.42 35.22 8.44
C ARG A 287 12.04 33.91 7.77
N LYS A 288 11.88 32.82 8.53
CA LYS A 288 11.39 31.54 7.99
C LYS A 288 10.06 31.72 7.25
N VAL A 289 10.06 31.32 5.98
CA VAL A 289 8.89 31.19 5.11
C VAL A 289 8.31 29.78 5.21
N ILE A 290 9.17 28.76 5.30
CA ILE A 290 8.78 27.36 5.42
C ILE A 290 9.18 26.84 6.81
N ASN A 291 8.20 26.38 7.59
CA ASN A 291 8.43 25.58 8.80
C ASN A 291 8.19 24.10 8.48
N ALA A 292 8.94 23.18 9.10
CA ALA A 292 8.62 21.75 9.02
C ALA A 292 7.74 21.33 10.20
N HIS A 293 6.74 20.48 9.96
CA HIS A 293 6.00 19.81 11.03
C HIS A 293 6.90 18.86 11.86
N GLN A 294 8.08 18.53 11.34
CA GLN A 294 9.16 17.87 12.06
C GLN A 294 10.42 18.74 11.95
N HIS A 295 10.58 19.70 12.87
CA HIS A 295 11.65 20.72 12.85
C HIS A 295 13.08 20.19 12.59
N LEU A 296 13.37 18.94 12.96
CA LEU A 296 14.64 18.26 12.66
C LEU A 296 15.01 18.21 11.16
N PHE A 297 14.01 18.25 10.27
CA PHE A 297 14.22 18.27 8.82
C PHE A 297 14.50 19.67 8.24
N GLU A 298 14.25 20.75 8.99
CA GLU A 298 14.47 22.12 8.48
C GLU A 298 15.93 22.37 8.08
N SER A 299 16.89 21.81 8.84
CA SER A 299 18.31 21.89 8.49
C SER A 299 18.73 20.98 7.32
N SER A 300 17.78 20.34 6.64
CA SER A 300 17.98 19.59 5.39
C SER A 300 17.22 20.21 4.20
N MET A 301 16.35 21.20 4.44
CA MET A 301 15.59 21.86 3.37
C MET A 301 16.51 22.68 2.46
N GLY A 302 16.46 22.38 1.15
CA GLY A 302 17.28 23.05 0.13
C GLY A 302 18.79 22.79 0.23
N THR A 303 19.29 21.90 1.10
CA THR A 303 20.74 21.70 1.31
C THR A 303 21.41 20.78 0.29
N SER A 304 20.62 19.96 -0.43
CA SER A 304 21.15 18.91 -1.32
C SER A 304 22.13 19.42 -2.37
N GLN A 305 23.15 18.60 -2.67
CA GLN A 305 24.16 18.87 -3.69
C GLN A 305 23.97 18.00 -4.94
N TYR A 306 23.18 16.94 -4.83
CA TYR A 306 22.89 16.00 -5.92
C TYR A 306 21.37 15.82 -6.06
N LEU A 307 20.93 15.14 -7.12
CA LEU A 307 19.56 14.63 -7.16
C LEU A 307 19.44 13.59 -6.04
N THR A 308 18.41 13.71 -5.20
CA THR A 308 18.09 12.63 -4.28
C THR A 308 17.63 11.40 -5.07
N PHE A 309 17.61 10.24 -4.43
CA PHE A 309 17.07 9.04 -5.07
C PHE A 309 15.58 9.19 -5.41
N SER A 310 14.81 10.00 -4.67
CA SER A 310 13.42 10.35 -4.99
C SER A 310 13.32 11.26 -6.22
N ASP A 311 14.16 12.29 -6.33
CA ASP A 311 14.24 13.20 -7.50
C ASP A 311 14.57 12.41 -8.78
N ALA A 312 15.63 11.59 -8.73
CA ALA A 312 16.04 10.78 -9.87
C ALA A 312 14.97 9.76 -10.26
N LYS A 313 14.33 9.09 -9.30
CA LYS A 313 13.25 8.12 -9.53
C LYS A 313 12.00 8.76 -10.13
N LEU A 314 11.70 10.01 -9.78
CA LEU A 314 10.60 10.80 -10.34
C LEU A 314 10.82 11.08 -11.82
N VAL A 315 11.96 11.69 -12.16
CA VAL A 315 12.33 12.03 -13.55
C VAL A 315 12.42 10.78 -14.42
N ASN A 316 13.09 9.74 -13.93
CA ASN A 316 13.32 8.52 -14.70
C ASN A 316 12.03 7.73 -15.00
N LYS A 317 11.03 7.76 -14.10
CA LYS A 317 9.73 7.15 -14.38
C LYS A 317 8.96 7.89 -15.49
N LYS A 318 9.04 9.22 -15.57
CA LYS A 318 8.40 10.00 -16.65
C LYS A 318 9.13 9.88 -17.98
N TYR A 319 10.47 9.98 -17.97
CA TYR A 319 11.26 10.19 -19.18
C TYR A 319 12.06 8.98 -19.69
N CYS A 320 12.38 8.01 -18.82
CA CYS A 320 13.46 7.05 -19.03
C CYS A 320 13.04 5.57 -18.85
N SER A 321 11.73 5.29 -18.85
CA SER A 321 11.20 3.93 -18.85
C SER A 321 11.31 3.34 -20.25
N PHE A 322 11.92 2.15 -20.38
CA PHE A 322 12.03 1.48 -21.69
C PHE A 322 10.65 0.97 -22.14
N GLN A 323 10.21 1.36 -23.33
CA GLN A 323 8.88 1.03 -23.86
C GLN A 323 8.72 -0.45 -24.23
N PHE A 324 9.83 -1.16 -24.46
CA PHE A 324 9.85 -2.57 -24.88
C PHE A 324 10.78 -3.39 -23.97
N GLY A 325 10.33 -4.58 -23.58
CA GLY A 325 11.09 -5.53 -22.74
C GLY A 325 10.24 -6.23 -21.68
N ARG A 326 10.77 -7.31 -21.10
CA ARG A 326 10.14 -7.95 -19.92
C ARG A 326 10.18 -6.99 -18.73
N ARG A 327 9.08 -6.91 -17.98
CA ARG A 327 8.92 -6.00 -16.83
C ARG A 327 9.90 -6.38 -15.70
N LEU A 328 11.01 -5.66 -15.64
CA LEU A 328 12.06 -5.88 -14.63
C LEU A 328 11.52 -5.64 -13.21
N TYR A 329 11.78 -6.59 -12.31
CA TYR A 329 11.47 -6.46 -10.90
C TYR A 329 12.67 -5.91 -10.14
N CYS A 330 12.46 -4.92 -9.27
CA CYS A 330 13.47 -4.31 -8.42
C CYS A 330 13.02 -4.38 -6.96
N PHE A 331 13.83 -5.01 -6.11
CA PHE A 331 13.62 -5.09 -4.67
C PHE A 331 13.81 -3.72 -4.01
N THR A 332 13.35 -3.62 -2.75
CA THR A 332 13.66 -2.53 -1.81
C THR A 332 13.58 -1.12 -2.42
N LEU A 333 12.47 -0.84 -3.12
CA LEU A 333 12.13 0.47 -3.70
C LEU A 333 13.04 0.93 -4.86
N GLY A 334 13.85 0.04 -5.43
CA GLY A 334 14.57 0.26 -6.69
C GLY A 334 13.64 0.50 -7.90
N TYR A 335 14.23 0.87 -9.03
CA TYR A 335 13.52 1.08 -10.30
C TYR A 335 14.41 0.72 -11.50
N GLN A 336 13.85 0.62 -12.71
CA GLN A 336 14.61 0.28 -13.93
C GLN A 336 15.75 1.29 -14.17
N HIS A 337 16.98 0.82 -14.43
CA HIS A 337 18.13 1.70 -14.62
C HIS A 337 17.98 2.53 -15.90
N PRO A 338 18.06 3.88 -15.85
CA PRO A 338 17.60 4.74 -16.96
C PRO A 338 18.46 4.71 -18.22
N ARG A 339 19.58 3.97 -18.19
CA ARG A 339 20.53 3.83 -19.31
C ARG A 339 20.89 2.38 -19.65
N ILE A 340 20.44 1.41 -18.85
CA ILE A 340 20.86 0.00 -18.98
C ILE A 340 19.63 -0.91 -18.86
N PRO A 341 19.16 -1.53 -19.96
CA PRO A 341 18.10 -2.54 -19.91
C PRO A 341 18.47 -3.70 -18.98
N GLY A 342 17.46 -4.32 -18.35
CA GLY A 342 17.65 -5.52 -17.52
C GLY A 342 18.27 -5.32 -16.13
N ILE A 343 18.79 -4.13 -15.80
CA ILE A 343 19.36 -3.81 -14.48
C ILE A 343 18.53 -2.75 -13.76
N CYS A 344 18.46 -2.82 -12.43
CA CYS A 344 17.80 -1.85 -11.57
C CYS A 344 18.77 -0.75 -11.08
N LYS A 345 18.31 0.50 -11.00
CA LYS A 345 18.93 1.56 -10.19
C LYS A 345 18.51 1.34 -8.73
N CYS A 346 19.50 1.15 -7.88
CA CYS A 346 19.33 0.80 -6.48
C CYS A 346 19.55 1.98 -5.54
N LEU A 347 18.99 1.89 -4.33
CA LEU A 347 19.34 2.80 -3.23
C LEU A 347 20.87 2.71 -2.99
N PRO A 348 21.58 3.78 -2.61
CA PRO A 348 23.05 3.80 -2.73
C PRO A 348 23.83 2.95 -1.70
N PHE A 349 23.11 2.12 -0.93
CA PHE A 349 23.63 1.10 -0.02
C PHE A 349 23.24 -0.34 -0.46
N LEU A 350 22.58 -0.47 -1.62
CA LEU A 350 22.16 -1.74 -2.22
C LEU A 350 22.86 -1.95 -3.58
N THR A 351 22.99 -3.21 -3.96
CA THR A 351 23.63 -3.67 -5.20
C THR A 351 22.96 -4.96 -5.71
N GLY A 352 23.50 -5.55 -6.77
CA GLY A 352 22.89 -6.64 -7.52
C GLY A 352 21.89 -6.14 -8.57
N ASN A 353 21.68 -6.91 -9.63
CA ASN A 353 20.86 -6.50 -10.79
C ASN A 353 19.41 -6.17 -10.41
N HIS A 354 18.92 -6.67 -9.27
CA HIS A 354 17.57 -6.45 -8.76
C HIS A 354 17.51 -5.64 -7.46
N CYS A 355 18.63 -5.07 -6.97
CA CYS A 355 18.71 -4.38 -5.66
C CYS A 355 18.44 -5.29 -4.45
N ASP A 356 18.82 -6.55 -4.59
CA ASP A 356 18.65 -7.68 -3.68
C ASP A 356 19.79 -7.80 -2.65
N SER A 357 20.99 -7.28 -2.96
CA SER A 357 22.19 -7.34 -2.12
C SER A 357 22.51 -6.02 -1.43
N VAL A 358 23.24 -6.04 -0.31
CA VAL A 358 23.75 -4.85 0.40
C VAL A 358 25.20 -4.59 -0.01
N ILE A 359 25.66 -3.33 -0.01
CA ILE A 359 27.09 -3.01 -0.28
C ILE A 359 27.95 -3.34 0.95
N HIS A 360 28.98 -4.15 0.76
CA HIS A 360 29.89 -4.60 1.82
C HIS A 360 31.23 -3.82 1.81
N ASP A 361 31.25 -2.61 2.38
CA ASP A 361 32.49 -1.97 2.85
C ASP A 361 32.84 -2.55 4.22
N VAL A 362 33.79 -3.50 4.26
CA VAL A 362 34.09 -4.31 5.46
C VAL A 362 35.06 -3.61 6.40
N ASN A 363 35.98 -2.78 5.88
CA ASN A 363 37.14 -2.30 6.64
C ASN A 363 36.82 -1.06 7.50
N HIS A 364 35.93 -0.19 7.01
CA HIS A 364 35.65 1.12 7.62
C HIS A 364 34.31 1.18 8.37
N CYS A 365 33.59 0.06 8.41
CA CYS A 365 32.25 -0.06 8.97
C CYS A 365 32.16 -1.19 10.00
N SER A 366 31.37 -1.03 11.05
CA SER A 366 31.07 -2.14 11.96
C SER A 366 30.34 -3.28 11.25
N GLN A 367 30.66 -4.53 11.61
CA GLN A 367 30.09 -5.74 11.00
C GLN A 367 28.60 -5.92 11.32
N GLU A 368 28.12 -5.52 12.51
CA GLU A 368 26.70 -5.59 12.90
C GLU A 368 25.83 -4.60 12.10
N ARG A 369 25.33 -5.02 10.93
CA ARG A 369 24.48 -4.17 10.06
C ARG A 369 23.02 -4.06 10.51
N THR A 370 22.54 -4.93 11.40
CA THR A 370 21.16 -4.91 11.91
C THR A 370 21.14 -5.03 13.42
N ILE A 371 20.72 -3.96 14.10
CA ILE A 371 20.83 -3.80 15.54
C ILE A 371 19.44 -3.97 16.17
N LEU A 372 19.28 -4.91 17.10
CA LEU A 372 17.99 -5.21 17.72
C LEU A 372 17.72 -4.36 18.97
N VAL A 373 16.79 -3.42 18.85
CA VAL A 373 16.41 -2.46 19.92
C VAL A 373 15.41 -3.10 20.92
N ARG A 374 15.85 -3.28 22.17
CA ARG A 374 15.13 -3.94 23.27
C ARG A 374 14.40 -2.94 24.18
N LYS A 375 13.85 -3.42 25.31
CA LYS A 375 13.10 -2.63 26.32
C LYS A 375 13.99 -1.87 27.34
N ARG A 376 15.25 -2.31 27.52
CA ARG A 376 16.28 -1.63 28.31
C ARG A 376 17.03 -0.65 27.41
N LEU A 377 17.66 0.35 28.00
CA LEU A 377 18.64 1.19 27.30
C LEU A 377 19.81 0.32 26.82
N GLN A 378 20.32 0.60 25.63
CA GLN A 378 21.46 -0.07 25.02
C GLN A 378 22.39 0.98 24.41
N GLN A 379 23.68 0.68 24.32
CA GLN A 379 24.68 1.56 23.73
C GLN A 379 25.72 0.74 22.98
N ASN A 380 26.00 1.12 21.72
CA ASN A 380 27.04 0.52 20.88
C ASN A 380 27.94 1.64 20.32
N THR A 381 29.23 1.34 20.09
CA THR A 381 30.10 2.17 19.24
C THR A 381 30.20 1.54 17.87
N LEU A 382 29.97 2.33 16.81
CA LEU A 382 30.06 1.91 15.42
C LEU A 382 31.24 2.56 14.72
N LYS A 383 32.02 1.79 13.94
CA LYS A 383 32.82 2.34 12.85
C LYS A 383 31.87 2.76 11.73
N VAL A 384 32.00 3.98 11.23
CA VAL A 384 31.11 4.58 10.22
C VAL A 384 31.83 5.33 9.10
N GLY A 385 33.17 5.26 9.03
CA GLY A 385 34.00 6.07 8.14
C GLY A 385 34.10 5.53 6.70
N GLY A 386 32.98 5.14 6.11
CA GLY A 386 32.94 4.56 4.76
C GLY A 386 31.52 4.55 4.20
N ARG A 387 31.23 3.62 3.29
CA ARG A 387 29.87 3.42 2.76
C ARG A 387 29.06 2.47 3.64
N CYS A 388 28.77 2.91 4.86
CA CYS A 388 28.14 2.07 5.87
C CYS A 388 26.62 2.20 5.90
N PHE A 389 25.94 1.07 6.11
CA PHE A 389 24.50 0.96 6.33
C PHE A 389 24.23 0.22 7.64
N PHE A 390 23.37 0.78 8.50
CA PHE A 390 22.93 0.17 9.75
C PHE A 390 21.41 0.28 9.90
N ASN A 391 20.77 -0.83 10.28
CA ASN A 391 19.32 -0.91 10.40
C ASN A 391 18.93 -1.24 11.85
N LEU A 392 18.60 -0.22 12.64
CA LEU A 392 18.10 -0.39 14.00
C LEU A 392 16.64 -0.83 13.90
N ARG A 393 16.32 -2.04 14.39
CA ARG A 393 14.98 -2.62 14.29
C ARG A 393 14.37 -2.90 15.65
N THR A 394 13.05 -2.71 15.74
CA THR A 394 12.28 -3.17 16.89
C THR A 394 10.96 -3.82 16.47
N SER A 395 10.19 -4.30 17.45
CA SER A 395 8.90 -4.95 17.20
C SER A 395 7.89 -4.00 16.54
N LEU A 396 7.18 -4.51 15.52
CA LEU A 396 6.07 -3.82 14.84
C LEU A 396 5.16 -3.04 15.82
N GLY A 397 4.74 -1.84 15.41
CA GLY A 397 3.87 -0.97 16.22
C GLY A 397 4.53 -0.34 17.46
N LYS A 398 5.86 -0.32 17.54
CA LYS A 398 6.63 0.43 18.55
C LYS A 398 7.73 1.25 17.89
N LYS A 399 7.94 2.47 18.38
CA LYS A 399 8.97 3.41 17.93
C LYS A 399 10.31 3.14 18.64
N ILE A 400 11.38 3.66 18.05
CA ILE A 400 12.75 3.66 18.57
C ILE A 400 13.08 5.10 18.96
N LEU A 401 13.62 5.28 20.17
CA LEU A 401 14.38 6.48 20.54
C LEU A 401 15.86 6.17 20.32
N LEU A 402 16.55 7.05 19.62
CA LEU A 402 17.97 6.94 19.30
C LEU A 402 18.66 8.28 19.59
N LYS A 403 19.78 8.22 20.32
CA LYS A 403 20.77 9.29 20.48
C LYS A 403 22.03 8.92 19.70
N LEU A 404 22.66 9.88 19.04
CA LEU A 404 23.90 9.71 18.28
C LEU A 404 24.90 10.80 18.65
N LYS A 405 26.17 10.42 18.85
CA LYS A 405 27.30 11.33 19.16
C LYS A 405 28.58 10.81 18.50
N PHE A 406 29.30 11.67 17.78
CA PHE A 406 30.64 11.32 17.26
C PHE A 406 31.65 11.28 18.41
N ILE A 407 32.61 10.35 18.34
CA ILE A 407 33.62 10.16 19.40
C ILE A 407 34.94 10.85 19.04
N ASN A 408 35.46 10.60 17.84
CA ASN A 408 36.84 10.94 17.46
C ASN A 408 36.97 11.98 16.33
N ILE A 409 35.88 12.66 15.96
CA ILE A 409 35.96 13.87 15.13
C ILE A 409 35.99 15.08 16.06
N ARG A 410 37.10 15.84 16.05
CA ARG A 410 37.15 17.16 16.68
C ARG A 410 36.24 18.13 15.91
N GLN A 411 35.42 18.90 16.62
CA GLN A 411 34.53 19.88 15.99
C GLN A 411 35.35 21.00 15.31
N GLN A 412 35.49 20.93 14.00
CA GLN A 412 36.07 22.03 13.21
C GLN A 412 35.01 23.13 13.00
N ARG A 413 35.21 24.29 13.61
CA ARG A 413 34.43 25.50 13.31
C ARG A 413 34.54 25.80 11.81
N GLY A 414 33.41 26.08 11.16
CA GLY A 414 33.34 26.33 9.72
C GLY A 414 33.17 25.10 8.82
N MET A 415 33.27 23.86 9.35
CA MET A 415 33.03 22.66 8.54
C MET A 415 31.56 22.60 8.09
N GLN A 416 31.33 22.81 6.79
CA GLN A 416 30.01 22.71 6.18
C GLN A 416 29.54 21.25 6.15
N CYS A 417 28.25 21.04 6.44
CA CYS A 417 27.64 19.72 6.43
C CYS A 417 27.08 19.40 5.03
N SER A 418 27.50 18.27 4.47
CA SER A 418 27.12 17.76 3.16
C SER A 418 26.75 16.27 3.24
N GLU A 419 26.24 15.73 2.14
CA GLU A 419 25.86 14.31 2.04
C GLU A 419 27.08 13.37 2.10
N ASP A 420 28.28 13.89 1.78
CA ASP A 420 29.55 13.17 1.78
C ASP A 420 30.28 13.19 3.15
N ASN A 421 29.87 14.05 4.10
CA ASN A 421 30.51 14.19 5.42
C ASN A 421 29.54 14.12 6.62
N SER A 422 28.38 13.49 6.44
CA SER A 422 27.36 13.32 7.48
C SER A 422 26.73 11.93 7.48
N ILE A 423 25.91 11.66 8.50
CA ILE A 423 25.11 10.44 8.61
C ILE A 423 23.67 10.75 8.23
N GLU A 424 23.16 10.08 7.21
CA GLU A 424 21.75 10.15 6.86
C GLU A 424 20.93 9.24 7.78
N ILE A 425 20.01 9.85 8.53
CA ILE A 425 19.08 9.16 9.43
C ILE A 425 17.70 9.09 8.77
N LYS A 426 17.37 7.94 8.16
CA LYS A 426 16.05 7.66 7.61
C LYS A 426 15.13 7.07 8.70
N LEU A 427 14.12 7.84 9.11
CA LEU A 427 13.16 7.47 10.17
C LEU A 427 11.92 6.71 9.65
N ASN A 428 11.69 6.75 8.33
CA ASN A 428 10.51 6.21 7.64
C ASN A 428 10.79 4.82 7.03
N SER A 429 9.73 4.06 6.75
CA SER A 429 9.79 2.79 6.03
C SER A 429 10.06 2.94 4.52
N ASP A 430 9.67 4.08 3.92
CA ASP A 430 10.07 4.44 2.56
C ASP A 430 11.52 4.91 2.54
N LEU A 431 12.44 3.96 2.38
CA LEU A 431 13.88 4.23 2.28
C LEU A 431 14.29 4.98 1.00
N SER A 432 13.36 5.19 0.05
CA SER A 432 13.60 6.01 -1.14
C SER A 432 13.42 7.52 -0.92
N ILE A 433 12.93 7.91 0.27
CA ILE A 433 12.91 9.30 0.75
C ILE A 433 14.17 9.60 1.57
N SER A 434 14.64 10.84 1.49
CA SER A 434 15.83 11.30 2.19
C SER A 434 15.62 11.47 3.70
N GLY A 435 16.69 11.22 4.46
CA GLY A 435 16.72 11.33 5.91
C GLY A 435 17.24 12.69 6.41
N ILE A 436 17.26 12.84 7.73
CA ILE A 436 17.93 13.96 8.42
C ILE A 436 19.44 13.75 8.28
N LEU A 437 20.20 14.79 7.91
CA LEU A 437 21.66 14.73 7.95
C LEU A 437 22.18 15.06 9.37
N PHE A 438 22.93 14.14 9.97
CA PHE A 438 23.62 14.32 11.25
C PHE A 438 25.10 14.62 11.03
N CYS A 439 25.48 15.84 11.37
CA CYS A 439 26.76 16.46 11.04
C CYS A 439 27.76 16.34 12.21
N PRO A 440 29.07 16.08 11.98
CA PRO A 440 30.05 15.97 13.07
C PRO A 440 30.31 17.23 13.91
N ASN A 441 29.75 18.37 13.52
CA ASN A 441 29.79 19.62 14.29
C ASN A 441 28.65 19.72 15.34
N ARG A 442 27.80 18.69 15.50
CA ARG A 442 26.77 18.60 16.55
C ARG A 442 27.21 17.67 17.67
N GLU A 443 26.98 18.07 18.93
CA GLU A 443 27.41 17.31 20.10
C GLU A 443 26.66 15.99 20.29
N GLU A 444 25.33 16.04 20.25
CA GLU A 444 24.44 14.88 20.25
C GLU A 444 23.20 15.23 19.41
N LEU A 445 22.62 14.24 18.74
CA LEU A 445 21.28 14.34 18.16
C LEU A 445 20.39 13.24 18.73
N SER A 446 19.19 13.59 19.17
CA SER A 446 18.16 12.63 19.57
C SER A 446 17.00 12.63 18.58
N VAL A 447 16.57 11.44 18.17
CA VAL A 447 15.49 11.21 17.20
C VAL A 447 14.53 10.11 17.66
N ILE A 448 13.26 10.24 17.28
CA ILE A 448 12.22 9.22 17.46
C ILE A 448 11.77 8.74 16.08
N SER A 449 11.76 7.44 15.83
CA SER A 449 11.30 6.88 14.55
C SER A 449 9.80 7.09 14.33
N SER A 450 9.37 7.25 13.08
CA SER A 450 7.95 7.17 12.73
C SER A 450 7.47 5.72 12.78
N THR A 451 8.30 4.79 12.30
CA THR A 451 8.02 3.35 12.20
C THR A 451 8.72 2.51 13.29
N ASN A 452 8.78 1.19 13.15
CA ASN A 452 9.54 0.29 14.03
C ASN A 452 11.02 0.08 13.62
N MET A 453 11.56 0.95 12.77
CA MET A 453 12.96 0.93 12.34
C MET A 453 13.54 2.35 12.21
N ILE A 454 14.86 2.45 12.32
CA ILE A 454 15.68 3.57 11.88
C ILE A 454 16.80 3.00 11.01
N THR A 455 17.01 3.60 9.83
CA THR A 455 18.18 3.29 9.00
C THR A 455 19.17 4.44 9.09
N LEU A 456 20.43 4.12 9.40
CA LEU A 456 21.57 5.02 9.30
C LEU A 456 22.35 4.67 8.02
N VAL A 457 22.69 5.68 7.24
CA VAL A 457 23.55 5.54 6.04
C VAL A 457 24.66 6.57 6.08
N THR A 458 25.83 6.20 5.59
CA THR A 458 27.02 7.07 5.55
C THR A 458 27.71 6.97 4.20
N TYR A 459 28.35 8.07 3.79
CA TYR A 459 29.11 8.18 2.54
C TYR A 459 30.50 8.82 2.75
N PHE A 460 31.01 8.76 3.98
CA PHE A 460 32.33 9.26 4.33
C PHE A 460 33.43 8.62 3.46
N GLN A 461 34.51 9.36 3.25
CA GLN A 461 35.74 8.79 2.69
C GLN A 461 36.34 7.75 3.66
N PRO A 462 36.96 6.66 3.15
CA PRO A 462 37.61 5.61 3.94
C PRO A 462 38.44 6.14 5.11
N SER A 463 37.95 5.89 6.34
CA SER A 463 38.49 6.49 7.57
C SER A 463 38.03 5.72 8.82
N ASN A 464 38.68 5.95 9.97
CA ASN A 464 38.35 5.33 11.25
C ASN A 464 37.36 6.16 12.08
N ILE A 465 36.31 6.73 11.47
CA ILE A 465 35.30 7.53 12.19
C ILE A 465 34.48 6.62 13.12
N LEU A 466 34.37 7.03 14.39
CA LEU A 466 33.62 6.34 15.44
C LEU A 466 32.39 7.13 15.88
N LEU A 467 31.26 6.43 15.95
CA LEU A 467 29.96 6.94 16.36
C LEU A 467 29.45 6.17 17.58
N ASN A 468 29.24 6.87 18.70
CA ASN A 468 28.48 6.34 19.82
C ASN A 468 26.98 6.45 19.53
N ILE A 469 26.24 5.36 19.70
CA ILE A 469 24.78 5.35 19.61
C ILE A 469 24.16 4.77 20.88
N THR A 470 23.18 5.47 21.44
CA THR A 470 22.41 5.03 22.61
C THR A 470 20.94 4.93 22.23
N TYR A 471 20.31 3.77 22.43
CA TYR A 471 18.99 3.49 21.86
C TYR A 471 18.09 2.65 22.77
N VAL A 472 16.78 2.86 22.66
CA VAL A 472 15.75 2.15 23.43
C VAL A 472 14.41 2.10 22.69
N LYS A 473 13.62 1.07 22.95
CA LYS A 473 12.22 1.01 22.52
C LYS A 473 11.41 2.08 23.23
N TYR A 474 10.94 3.07 22.48
CA TYR A 474 10.19 4.21 23.00
C TYR A 474 8.91 3.75 23.72
N ARG A 475 8.70 4.26 24.92
CA ARG A 475 7.45 4.13 25.69
C ARG A 475 6.74 5.47 25.62
N SER A 476 5.51 5.50 25.12
CA SER A 476 4.69 6.71 25.16
C SER A 476 4.13 6.89 26.56
N THR A 477 4.82 7.64 27.41
CA THR A 477 4.31 8.11 28.69
C THR A 477 3.43 9.33 28.47
N SER A 478 2.18 9.28 28.94
CA SER A 478 1.23 10.39 28.89
C SER A 478 1.58 11.45 29.92
N ASN A 479 2.18 12.56 29.48
CA ASN A 479 1.97 13.93 29.97
C ASN A 479 2.98 14.90 29.33
N HIS A 480 2.81 15.19 28.04
CA HIS A 480 3.24 16.45 27.44
C HIS A 480 2.40 16.75 26.19
N SER A 481 1.91 17.99 26.10
CA SER A 481 0.96 18.45 25.10
C SER A 481 1.63 18.90 23.80
N LEU A 482 1.83 17.96 22.87
CA LEU A 482 1.91 18.23 21.44
C LEU A 482 1.10 17.16 20.68
N ILE A 483 0.36 17.59 19.66
CA ILE A 483 -0.83 16.88 19.17
C ILE A 483 -0.47 15.58 18.43
N ASN A 484 -1.03 14.45 18.89
CA ASN A 484 -0.83 13.11 18.32
C ASN A 484 -2.05 12.64 17.50
N PHE A 485 -2.12 13.02 16.22
CA PHE A 485 -3.15 12.59 15.26
C PHE A 485 -2.58 12.65 13.82
N TYR A 486 -2.87 11.76 12.86
CA TYR A 486 -3.51 10.43 12.89
C TYR A 486 -2.66 9.42 12.08
N GLU A 487 -2.68 8.13 12.46
CA GLU A 487 -2.47 7.02 11.50
C GLU A 487 -3.30 5.80 11.98
N ARG A 488 -4.54 5.66 11.48
CA ARG A 488 -5.54 4.73 12.04
C ARG A 488 -5.29 3.28 11.58
N GLN A 489 -4.47 2.56 12.34
CA GLN A 489 -4.19 1.12 12.13
C GLN A 489 -5.47 0.27 12.18
N LYS A 490 -5.59 -0.73 11.29
CA LYS A 490 -6.67 -1.74 11.26
C LYS A 490 -6.37 -2.95 12.17
N ARG A 491 -7.39 -3.48 12.86
CA ARG A 491 -7.22 -4.22 14.13
C ARG A 491 -7.99 -5.54 14.22
N GLY A 492 -7.32 -6.64 14.64
CA GLY A 492 -7.85 -8.03 14.64
C GLY A 492 -7.21 -9.04 15.65
N ILE A 493 -5.89 -9.27 15.65
CA ILE A 493 -5.20 -10.11 16.66
C ILE A 493 -4.51 -9.27 17.76
N LEU A 494 -4.53 -9.71 19.02
CA LEU A 494 -3.96 -8.97 20.16
C LEU A 494 -2.51 -8.53 19.95
N VAL A 495 -2.21 -7.26 20.25
CA VAL A 495 -0.88 -6.65 20.10
C VAL A 495 0.00 -6.88 21.33
N ASN A 496 -0.55 -6.64 22.54
CA ASN A 496 0.19 -6.63 23.80
C ASN A 496 0.75 -8.01 24.16
N ARG A 497 2.05 -8.09 24.47
CA ARG A 497 2.73 -9.36 24.83
C ARG A 497 2.22 -10.00 26.11
N ASN A 498 1.67 -9.22 27.04
CA ASN A 498 1.18 -9.73 28.32
C ASN A 498 -0.08 -10.61 28.18
N PHE A 499 -0.72 -10.63 27.00
CA PHE A 499 -1.92 -11.43 26.71
C PHE A 499 -1.66 -12.54 25.66
N LEU A 500 -0.39 -12.90 25.44
CA LEU A 500 0.02 -13.91 24.47
C LEU A 500 0.60 -15.12 25.18
N TRP A 501 0.50 -16.27 24.53
CA TRP A 501 1.21 -17.47 24.90
C TRP A 501 2.69 -17.36 24.49
N THR A 502 3.56 -17.70 25.43
CA THR A 502 5.02 -17.79 25.23
C THR A 502 5.41 -19.18 24.72
N GLU A 503 4.58 -20.15 25.06
CA GLU A 503 4.71 -21.57 24.85
C GLU A 503 4.38 -21.94 23.38
N LYS A 504 4.99 -23.01 22.86
CA LYS A 504 4.70 -23.57 21.52
C LYS A 504 3.91 -24.86 21.64
N GLU A 505 4.34 -25.71 22.54
CA GLU A 505 3.55 -26.79 23.10
C GLU A 505 2.59 -26.21 24.14
N ILE A 506 1.31 -26.50 23.96
CA ILE A 506 0.22 -26.07 24.83
C ILE A 506 -0.40 -27.35 25.42
N PRO A 507 0.01 -27.73 26.65
CA PRO A 507 -0.67 -28.75 27.43
C PRO A 507 -2.16 -28.42 27.57
N TYR A 508 -3.05 -29.38 27.31
CA TYR A 508 -4.49 -29.20 27.43
C TYR A 508 -5.17 -30.39 28.09
N TYR A 509 -6.22 -30.11 28.87
CA TYR A 509 -7.07 -31.10 29.51
C TYR A 509 -8.51 -30.96 29.02
N VAL A 510 -9.20 -32.08 28.84
CA VAL A 510 -10.62 -32.12 28.45
C VAL A 510 -11.39 -32.83 29.56
N HIS A 511 -12.45 -32.19 30.05
CA HIS A 511 -13.31 -32.75 31.08
C HIS A 511 -14.12 -33.95 30.54
N PRO A 512 -14.24 -35.09 31.24
CA PRO A 512 -14.92 -36.32 30.76
C PRO A 512 -16.40 -36.21 30.35
N ARG A 513 -17.02 -35.02 30.47
CA ARG A 513 -18.38 -34.72 29.98
C ARG A 513 -18.39 -34.03 28.60
N ILE A 514 -17.24 -33.91 27.95
CA ILE A 514 -17.05 -33.38 26.60
C ILE A 514 -16.44 -34.49 25.75
N ASP A 515 -16.95 -34.68 24.52
CA ASP A 515 -16.31 -35.60 23.58
C ASP A 515 -14.93 -35.07 23.17
N HIS A 516 -13.89 -35.78 23.62
CA HIS A 516 -12.49 -35.48 23.37
C HIS A 516 -12.15 -35.43 21.87
N ASN A 517 -12.92 -36.08 20.99
CA ASN A 517 -12.65 -36.14 19.56
C ASN A 517 -12.87 -34.78 18.87
N TYR A 518 -13.92 -34.04 19.25
CA TYR A 518 -14.18 -32.70 18.71
C TYR A 518 -13.03 -31.74 19.06
N VAL A 519 -12.53 -31.81 20.29
CA VAL A 519 -11.35 -31.05 20.74
C VAL A 519 -10.09 -31.48 20.00
N LYS A 520 -9.79 -32.78 19.95
CA LYS A 520 -8.62 -33.32 19.22
C LYS A 520 -8.60 -32.87 17.76
N VAL A 521 -9.74 -32.93 17.06
CA VAL A 521 -9.83 -32.53 15.64
C VAL A 521 -9.69 -31.02 15.47
N ALA A 522 -10.29 -30.19 16.33
CA ALA A 522 -10.11 -28.73 16.30
C ALA A 522 -8.64 -28.34 16.52
N LEU A 523 -7.99 -28.92 17.53
CA LEU A 523 -6.59 -28.66 17.84
C LEU A 523 -5.66 -29.18 16.74
N ALA A 524 -5.92 -30.36 16.16
CA ALA A 524 -5.15 -30.88 15.02
C ALA A 524 -5.23 -29.97 13.79
N ARG A 525 -6.40 -29.36 13.49
CA ARG A 525 -6.55 -28.36 12.40
C ARG A 525 -5.67 -27.12 12.64
N ILE A 526 -5.59 -26.62 13.88
CA ILE A 526 -4.72 -25.48 14.23
C ILE A 526 -3.25 -25.88 14.18
N SER A 527 -2.88 -27.05 14.72
CA SER A 527 -1.51 -27.56 14.66
C SER A 527 -1.01 -27.67 13.22
N ALA A 528 -1.79 -28.29 12.33
CA ALA A 528 -1.40 -28.55 10.94
C ALA A 528 -1.01 -27.29 10.16
N GLU A 529 -1.70 -26.17 10.41
CA GLU A 529 -1.49 -24.89 9.73
C GLU A 529 -0.53 -23.94 10.47
N THR A 530 0.04 -24.35 11.61
CA THR A 530 0.90 -23.48 12.45
C THR A 530 2.17 -24.19 12.96
N CYS A 531 2.90 -23.47 13.83
CA CYS A 531 4.01 -23.98 14.65
C CYS A 531 3.57 -24.36 16.08
N LEU A 532 2.28 -24.28 16.40
CA LEU A 532 1.75 -24.64 17.71
C LEU A 532 1.46 -26.15 17.76
N ILE A 533 1.69 -26.74 18.93
CA ILE A 533 1.48 -28.15 19.22
C ILE A 533 0.60 -28.23 20.46
N PHE A 534 -0.38 -29.12 20.48
CA PHE A 534 -1.27 -29.29 21.63
C PHE A 534 -1.10 -30.69 22.23
N LEU A 535 -0.76 -30.77 23.52
CA LEU A 535 -0.42 -32.01 24.21
C LEU A 535 -1.51 -32.39 25.22
N LEU A 536 -2.14 -33.56 25.06
CA LEU A 536 -3.24 -33.99 25.93
C LEU A 536 -2.72 -34.42 27.30
N GLN A 537 -3.26 -33.83 28.36
CA GLN A 537 -2.93 -34.15 29.76
C GLN A 537 -4.04 -34.94 30.44
N ARG A 538 -3.64 -35.79 31.40
CA ARG A 538 -4.58 -36.60 32.22
C ARG A 538 -5.15 -35.82 33.41
N ASN A 539 -4.43 -34.81 33.89
CA ASN A 539 -4.75 -34.03 35.07
C ASN A 539 -4.93 -32.55 34.69
N ILE A 540 -5.89 -31.89 35.33
CA ILE A 540 -6.21 -30.48 35.08
C ILE A 540 -5.05 -29.54 35.48
N ARG A 541 -4.28 -29.90 36.52
CA ARG A 541 -3.18 -29.07 37.06
C ARG A 541 -2.00 -28.93 36.10
N ASP A 542 -1.80 -29.92 35.24
CA ASP A 542 -0.64 -30.00 34.33
C ASP A 542 -0.93 -29.34 32.96
N SER A 543 -2.09 -28.66 32.84
CA SER A 543 -2.60 -28.09 31.59
C SER A 543 -2.56 -26.56 31.57
N LEU A 544 -2.33 -25.99 30.39
CA LEU A 544 -2.47 -24.55 30.15
C LEU A 544 -3.87 -24.18 29.65
N PHE A 545 -4.55 -25.09 28.93
CA PHE A 545 -5.90 -24.92 28.38
C PHE A 545 -6.83 -26.00 28.97
N VAL A 546 -7.98 -25.61 29.52
CA VAL A 546 -8.98 -26.56 30.03
C VAL A 546 -10.31 -26.42 29.31
N PHE A 547 -10.76 -27.52 28.71
CA PHE A 547 -12.06 -27.62 28.05
C PHE A 547 -13.09 -28.13 29.05
N LEU A 548 -14.03 -27.27 29.44
CA LEU A 548 -14.97 -27.48 30.54
C LEU A 548 -16.44 -27.42 30.06
N PRO A 549 -17.36 -28.22 30.61
CA PRO A 549 -18.76 -28.15 30.24
C PRO A 549 -19.37 -26.81 30.67
N GLY A 550 -20.10 -26.17 29.76
CA GLY A 550 -20.80 -24.90 29.99
C GLY A 550 -22.06 -24.79 29.14
N ARG A 551 -22.91 -23.79 29.41
CA ARG A 551 -24.18 -23.60 28.67
C ARG A 551 -23.97 -23.11 27.23
N PHE A 552 -22.84 -22.48 26.96
CA PHE A 552 -22.50 -21.85 25.67
C PHE A 552 -21.00 -22.01 25.39
N TYR A 553 -20.60 -21.66 24.17
CA TYR A 553 -19.20 -21.41 23.83
C TYR A 553 -18.75 -20.09 24.47
N GLU A 554 -17.73 -20.11 25.32
CA GLU A 554 -17.18 -18.92 25.97
C GLU A 554 -15.70 -19.12 26.34
N THR A 555 -14.85 -18.15 25.99
CA THR A 555 -13.51 -18.03 26.56
C THR A 555 -12.99 -16.58 26.54
N ASN A 556 -11.98 -16.33 27.36
CA ASN A 556 -11.27 -15.06 27.41
C ASN A 556 -10.41 -14.83 26.15
N LEU A 557 -10.39 -13.59 25.66
CA LEU A 557 -9.51 -13.19 24.56
C LEU A 557 -8.05 -13.12 25.02
N GLY A 558 -7.19 -14.01 24.52
CA GLY A 558 -5.78 -14.10 24.87
C GLY A 558 -5.49 -14.61 26.29
N LYS A 559 -4.21 -14.89 26.59
CA LYS A 559 -3.74 -15.34 27.90
C LYS A 559 -4.15 -14.33 29.00
N ARG A 560 -4.79 -14.80 30.07
CA ARG A 560 -5.16 -13.98 31.24
C ARG A 560 -4.38 -14.45 32.48
N ARG A 561 -4.72 -13.89 33.66
CA ARG A 561 -4.09 -14.26 34.95
C ARG A 561 -4.49 -15.66 35.42
N GLU A 562 -5.68 -16.12 35.05
CA GLU A 562 -6.18 -17.46 35.36
C GLU A 562 -5.50 -18.48 34.45
N ILE A 563 -4.74 -19.39 35.06
CA ILE A 563 -4.14 -20.59 34.45
C ILE A 563 -4.55 -21.78 35.34
N PRO A 564 -5.08 -22.88 34.80
CA PRO A 564 -5.34 -23.13 33.38
C PRO A 564 -6.42 -22.22 32.77
N HIS A 565 -6.21 -21.79 31.53
CA HIS A 565 -7.11 -20.90 30.80
C HIS A 565 -8.37 -21.67 30.36
N LYS A 566 -9.54 -21.21 30.81
CA LYS A 566 -10.82 -21.92 30.64
C LYS A 566 -11.45 -21.68 29.27
N ILE A 567 -11.85 -22.75 28.61
CA ILE A 567 -12.65 -22.77 27.38
C ILE A 567 -13.93 -23.56 27.68
N PHE A 568 -15.07 -22.88 27.71
CA PHE A 568 -16.37 -23.51 27.95
C PHE A 568 -17.03 -23.91 26.63
N MET A 569 -17.72 -25.05 26.63
CA MET A 569 -18.57 -25.48 25.52
C MET A 569 -19.76 -26.34 26.00
N PRO A 570 -20.85 -26.42 25.22
CA PRO A 570 -21.92 -27.39 25.45
C PRO A 570 -21.42 -28.83 25.49
N ASN A 571 -22.07 -29.68 26.29
CA ASN A 571 -21.83 -31.13 26.30
C ASN A 571 -22.61 -31.89 25.20
N CYS A 572 -23.47 -31.21 24.44
CA CYS A 572 -24.24 -31.78 23.34
C CYS A 572 -24.25 -30.82 22.13
N ARG A 573 -24.47 -31.37 20.93
CA ARG A 573 -24.43 -30.62 19.65
C ARG A 573 -23.15 -29.80 19.47
N ILE A 574 -22.01 -30.43 19.75
CA ILE A 574 -20.69 -29.78 19.66
C ILE A 574 -20.35 -29.52 18.19
N ASP A 575 -20.02 -28.28 17.85
CA ASP A 575 -19.53 -27.88 16.53
C ASP A 575 -18.00 -27.71 16.54
N ILE A 576 -17.30 -28.35 15.61
CA ILE A 576 -15.82 -28.32 15.54
C ILE A 576 -15.34 -26.91 15.13
N GLY A 577 -16.07 -26.21 14.27
CA GLY A 577 -15.80 -24.83 13.90
C GLY A 577 -15.78 -23.90 15.12
N LYS A 578 -16.80 -24.00 15.99
CA LYS A 578 -16.90 -23.22 17.24
C LYS A 578 -15.85 -23.61 18.28
N VAL A 579 -15.52 -24.89 18.44
CA VAL A 579 -14.38 -25.29 19.29
C VAL A 579 -13.08 -24.67 18.76
N THR A 580 -12.86 -24.68 17.44
CA THR A 580 -11.69 -24.07 16.81
C THR A 580 -11.67 -22.54 17.00
N ARG A 581 -12.83 -21.87 16.86
CA ARG A 581 -13.02 -20.43 17.11
C ARG A 581 -12.63 -20.03 18.52
N GLU A 582 -13.09 -20.75 19.55
CA GLU A 582 -12.74 -20.41 20.93
C GLU A 582 -11.26 -20.71 21.25
N VAL A 583 -10.64 -21.75 20.68
CA VAL A 583 -9.18 -21.94 20.81
C VAL A 583 -8.41 -20.80 20.17
N LEU A 584 -8.81 -20.34 18.98
CA LEU A 584 -8.23 -19.17 18.33
C LEU A 584 -8.44 -17.88 19.14
N ARG A 585 -9.57 -17.75 19.85
CA ARG A 585 -9.83 -16.67 20.81
C ARG A 585 -8.92 -16.73 22.04
N ALA A 586 -8.70 -17.91 22.61
CA ALA A 586 -7.72 -18.12 23.68
C ALA A 586 -6.28 -17.80 23.22
N LEU A 587 -5.95 -18.04 21.94
CA LEU A 587 -4.71 -17.59 21.30
C LEU A 587 -4.68 -16.09 20.96
N GLY A 588 -5.78 -15.35 21.15
CA GLY A 588 -5.82 -13.89 21.07
C GLY A 588 -6.31 -13.30 19.73
N LEU A 589 -6.98 -14.08 18.88
CA LEU A 589 -7.82 -13.53 17.81
C LEU A 589 -9.15 -13.03 18.38
N ASP A 590 -9.52 -11.77 18.14
CA ASP A 590 -10.87 -11.33 18.42
C ASP A 590 -11.84 -11.75 17.31
N TYR A 591 -13.14 -11.62 17.54
CA TYR A 591 -14.13 -11.96 16.53
C TYR A 591 -14.06 -11.00 15.34
N GLU A 592 -14.19 -11.52 14.11
CA GLU A 592 -14.01 -10.73 12.88
C GLU A 592 -15.05 -9.59 12.80
N HIS A 593 -16.26 -9.84 13.32
CA HIS A 593 -17.33 -8.85 13.44
C HIS A 593 -17.16 -7.86 14.62
N ASN A 594 -16.02 -7.86 15.33
CA ASN A 594 -15.64 -6.83 16.31
C ASN A 594 -14.45 -5.96 15.84
N ARG A 595 -13.98 -6.16 14.61
CA ARG A 595 -12.96 -5.31 13.98
C ARG A 595 -13.36 -3.84 13.94
N SER A 596 -12.37 -2.96 14.09
CA SER A 596 -12.55 -1.51 13.98
C SER A 596 -13.06 -1.01 12.62
N ASP A 597 -13.03 -1.84 11.58
CA ASP A 597 -13.55 -1.54 10.24
C ASP A 597 -14.83 -2.33 9.87
N ARG A 598 -15.45 -3.04 10.83
CA ARG A 598 -16.61 -3.92 10.59
C ARG A 598 -17.81 -3.23 9.94
N ASP A 599 -18.08 -1.98 10.30
CA ASP A 599 -19.35 -1.31 9.94
C ASP A 599 -19.36 -0.90 8.45
N LEU A 600 -18.23 -1.07 7.75
CA LEU A 600 -18.12 -1.02 6.28
C LEU A 600 -18.59 -2.31 5.59
N TYR A 601 -18.73 -3.42 6.33
CA TYR A 601 -18.98 -4.77 5.80
C TYR A 601 -20.28 -5.40 6.35
N VAL A 602 -20.60 -5.14 7.61
CA VAL A 602 -21.79 -5.65 8.32
C VAL A 602 -22.57 -4.54 9.00
N ARG A 603 -23.78 -4.86 9.47
CA ARG A 603 -24.57 -4.07 10.45
C ARG A 603 -24.99 -4.98 11.59
N VAL A 604 -24.68 -4.57 12.83
CA VAL A 604 -25.14 -5.23 14.06
C VAL A 604 -26.49 -4.64 14.50
N PHE A 605 -27.38 -5.50 15.00
CA PHE A 605 -28.71 -5.14 15.50
C PHE A 605 -28.80 -5.44 17.01
N PHE A 606 -28.28 -4.53 17.85
CA PHE A 606 -28.20 -4.72 19.30
C PHE A 606 -29.55 -5.04 19.96
N SER A 607 -30.65 -4.44 19.48
CA SER A 607 -32.03 -4.73 19.92
C SER A 607 -32.46 -6.20 19.72
N ASN A 608 -31.78 -6.93 18.83
CA ASN A 608 -32.06 -8.33 18.52
C ASN A 608 -31.14 -9.30 19.30
N ILE A 609 -30.16 -8.83 20.09
CA ILE A 609 -29.25 -9.70 20.86
C ILE A 609 -29.91 -10.09 22.19
N LYS A 610 -29.83 -11.37 22.59
CA LYS A 610 -30.30 -11.86 23.91
C LYS A 610 -29.60 -11.09 25.05
N SER A 611 -30.31 -10.86 26.16
CA SER A 611 -29.71 -10.21 27.33
C SER A 611 -28.49 -11.00 27.83
N GLY A 612 -27.44 -10.30 28.25
CA GLY A 612 -26.15 -10.88 28.65
C GLY A 612 -25.16 -11.20 27.51
N PHE A 613 -25.57 -11.16 26.24
CA PHE A 613 -24.71 -11.52 25.09
C PHE A 613 -24.14 -10.32 24.31
N THR A 614 -24.51 -9.09 24.65
CA THR A 614 -24.03 -7.86 23.96
C THR A 614 -22.51 -7.75 23.94
N LYS A 615 -21.85 -8.14 25.04
CA LYS A 615 -20.38 -8.15 25.20
C LYS A 615 -19.61 -8.85 24.09
N TYR A 616 -20.25 -9.74 23.32
CA TYR A 616 -19.64 -10.44 22.20
C TYR A 616 -19.67 -9.68 20.89
N PHE A 617 -20.41 -8.57 20.81
CA PHE A 617 -20.61 -7.72 19.63
C PHE A 617 -20.05 -6.30 19.82
N ASP A 618 -19.28 -6.07 20.89
CA ASP A 618 -18.71 -4.77 21.24
C ASP A 618 -17.26 -4.64 20.74
N MET A 619 -16.89 -3.47 20.21
CA MET A 619 -15.55 -3.20 19.66
C MET A 619 -14.50 -2.85 20.75
N GLU A 620 -14.70 -3.29 22.00
CA GLU A 620 -13.84 -2.99 23.16
C GLU A 620 -12.35 -3.26 22.87
N HIS A 621 -12.08 -4.51 22.45
CA HIS A 621 -10.74 -5.01 22.19
C HIS A 621 -10.14 -4.48 20.87
N ALA A 622 -10.91 -3.73 20.06
CA ALA A 622 -10.38 -3.08 18.87
C ALA A 622 -9.17 -2.21 19.23
N SER A 623 -9.20 -1.48 20.34
CA SER A 623 -8.08 -0.67 20.84
C SER A 623 -6.71 -1.36 20.89
N ILE A 624 -6.67 -2.68 21.09
CA ILE A 624 -5.45 -3.45 21.38
C ILE A 624 -5.11 -4.56 20.37
N THR A 625 -5.75 -4.60 19.20
CA THR A 625 -5.56 -5.64 18.17
C THR A 625 -4.93 -5.11 16.85
N ILE A 626 -4.50 -5.98 15.92
CA ILE A 626 -3.88 -5.64 14.61
C ILE A 626 -4.28 -6.64 13.49
N THR A 627 -4.56 -6.22 12.25
CA THR A 627 -4.89 -7.16 11.13
C THR A 627 -3.71 -7.53 10.22
N TYR A 628 -2.52 -6.95 10.45
CA TYR A 628 -1.36 -7.08 9.55
C TYR A 628 -1.64 -6.81 8.05
N GLY A 629 -2.65 -6.00 7.74
CA GLY A 629 -3.08 -5.65 6.39
C GLY A 629 -4.20 -6.52 5.82
N CYS A 630 -4.69 -7.55 6.53
CA CYS A 630 -5.82 -8.36 6.08
C CYS A 630 -7.11 -7.52 6.01
N THR A 631 -7.80 -7.60 4.87
CA THR A 631 -9.19 -7.12 4.69
C THR A 631 -10.17 -7.97 5.51
N TYR A 632 -11.43 -7.56 5.56
CA TYR A 632 -12.49 -8.28 6.26
C TYR A 632 -12.83 -9.60 5.55
N ASP A 633 -13.02 -10.68 6.29
CA ASP A 633 -13.38 -12.00 5.74
C ASP A 633 -14.69 -12.53 6.35
N PHE A 634 -15.77 -12.53 5.56
CA PHE A 634 -17.09 -13.03 5.99
C PHE A 634 -17.09 -14.52 6.35
N ARG A 635 -16.08 -15.28 5.91
CA ARG A 635 -15.88 -16.70 6.21
C ARG A 635 -14.76 -16.97 7.21
N SER A 636 -14.16 -15.94 7.81
CA SER A 636 -13.32 -16.13 9.00
C SER A 636 -14.06 -17.02 10.00
N ILE A 637 -13.36 -18.01 10.56
CA ILE A 637 -13.92 -18.86 11.62
C ILE A 637 -14.19 -18.06 12.91
N MET A 638 -13.65 -16.84 12.99
CA MET A 638 -13.91 -15.85 14.03
C MET A 638 -15.16 -14.99 13.77
N HIS A 639 -15.85 -15.19 12.64
CA HIS A 639 -17.11 -14.50 12.33
C HIS A 639 -18.31 -15.26 12.94
N PHE A 640 -19.28 -14.54 13.52
CA PHE A 640 -20.54 -15.12 14.00
C PHE A 640 -21.53 -15.37 12.85
N SER A 641 -22.51 -16.27 13.07
CA SER A 641 -23.63 -16.41 12.14
C SER A 641 -24.56 -15.18 12.20
N ASN A 642 -25.40 -14.99 11.18
CA ASN A 642 -26.31 -13.83 11.12
C ASN A 642 -27.39 -13.83 12.22
N ASP A 643 -27.61 -14.98 12.88
CA ASP A 643 -28.57 -15.23 13.95
C ASP A 643 -27.92 -15.57 15.30
N GLU A 644 -26.58 -15.52 15.42
CA GLU A 644 -25.91 -15.94 16.65
C GLU A 644 -26.37 -15.06 17.83
N TYR A 645 -26.75 -15.72 18.95
CA TYR A 645 -27.35 -15.11 20.15
C TYR A 645 -28.61 -14.25 19.92
N ALA A 646 -29.41 -14.49 18.87
CA ALA A 646 -30.62 -13.72 18.58
C ALA A 646 -31.83 -13.93 19.53
N ARG A 647 -32.62 -12.87 19.72
CA ARG A 647 -33.97 -12.89 20.32
C ARG A 647 -34.99 -13.34 19.26
N ARG A 648 -35.61 -14.52 19.47
CA ARG A 648 -36.51 -15.18 18.49
C ARG A 648 -35.78 -15.43 17.15
N PHE A 649 -36.50 -15.73 16.08
CA PHE A 649 -35.97 -15.96 14.72
C PHE A 649 -35.53 -14.66 14.02
N ARG A 650 -34.81 -13.78 14.72
CA ARG A 650 -34.28 -12.52 14.19
C ARG A 650 -32.80 -12.66 13.83
N LYS A 651 -32.29 -11.70 13.04
CA LYS A 651 -30.85 -11.58 12.74
C LYS A 651 -30.19 -10.56 13.67
N THR A 652 -29.06 -10.91 14.25
CA THR A 652 -28.17 -10.04 15.05
C THR A 652 -27.12 -9.35 14.20
N ILE A 653 -26.68 -9.98 13.11
CA ILE A 653 -25.74 -9.41 12.13
C ILE A 653 -26.34 -9.55 10.73
N ARG A 654 -26.25 -8.51 9.90
CA ARG A 654 -26.56 -8.57 8.46
C ARG A 654 -25.37 -8.06 7.65
N PRO A 655 -24.91 -8.74 6.60
CA PRO A 655 -23.87 -8.20 5.73
C PRO A 655 -24.44 -7.07 4.85
N ARG A 656 -23.57 -6.17 4.41
CA ARG A 656 -23.93 -5.15 3.41
C ARG A 656 -23.99 -5.71 1.99
N ASP A 657 -23.28 -6.80 1.73
CA ASP A 657 -23.42 -7.63 0.52
C ASP A 657 -24.28 -8.86 0.85
N PRO A 658 -25.52 -8.98 0.33
CA PRO A 658 -26.39 -10.12 0.59
C PRO A 658 -25.82 -11.47 0.10
N SER A 659 -24.93 -11.47 -0.90
CA SER A 659 -24.34 -12.73 -1.41
C SER A 659 -23.47 -13.45 -0.37
N MET A 660 -22.89 -12.69 0.57
CA MET A 660 -22.06 -13.21 1.66
C MET A 660 -22.88 -13.79 2.82
N GLU A 661 -24.19 -13.52 2.92
CA GLU A 661 -25.02 -13.95 4.05
C GLU A 661 -25.10 -15.48 4.18
N SER A 662 -25.00 -16.20 3.06
CA SER A 662 -24.96 -17.67 3.03
C SER A 662 -23.77 -18.28 3.75
N SER A 663 -22.70 -17.49 3.96
CA SER A 663 -21.36 -17.98 4.30
C SER A 663 -20.88 -17.55 5.70
N MET A 664 -21.56 -16.60 6.34
CA MET A 664 -21.20 -16.08 7.67
C MET A 664 -21.38 -17.13 8.78
N GLY A 665 -20.33 -17.35 9.58
CA GLY A 665 -20.37 -18.17 10.79
C GLY A 665 -20.65 -19.67 10.57
N ARG A 666 -20.36 -20.19 9.37
CA ARG A 666 -20.57 -21.60 8.99
C ARG A 666 -19.28 -22.38 8.71
N SER A 667 -18.14 -21.70 8.73
CA SER A 667 -16.86 -22.31 8.38
C SER A 667 -16.39 -23.32 9.42
N GLN A 668 -16.15 -24.55 8.97
CA GLN A 668 -15.56 -25.63 9.76
C GLN A 668 -14.03 -25.53 9.77
N TYR A 669 -13.45 -24.80 8.82
CA TYR A 669 -12.00 -24.63 8.67
C TYR A 669 -11.58 -23.17 8.84
N PRO A 670 -10.51 -22.88 9.60
CA PRO A 670 -9.90 -21.55 9.62
C PRO A 670 -9.49 -21.10 8.22
N THR A 671 -9.77 -19.84 7.90
CA THR A 671 -9.36 -19.24 6.63
C THR A 671 -7.86 -19.05 6.55
N PHE A 672 -7.38 -18.77 5.33
CA PHE A 672 -6.00 -18.33 5.13
C PHE A 672 -5.66 -17.07 5.95
N TYR A 673 -6.63 -16.21 6.24
CA TYR A 673 -6.44 -15.00 7.05
C TYR A 673 -6.44 -15.26 8.54
N ASP A 674 -7.28 -16.14 9.07
CA ASP A 674 -7.19 -16.60 10.46
C ASP A 674 -5.78 -17.15 10.75
N MET A 675 -5.28 -18.03 9.87
CA MET A 675 -3.95 -18.62 10.00
C MET A 675 -2.80 -17.64 9.71
N LYS A 676 -2.95 -16.70 8.78
CA LYS A 676 -1.97 -15.62 8.56
C LYS A 676 -1.80 -14.73 9.79
N LEU A 677 -2.88 -14.43 10.52
CA LEU A 677 -2.84 -13.63 11.74
C LEU A 677 -2.12 -14.38 12.88
N ILE A 678 -2.48 -15.65 13.13
CA ILE A 678 -1.81 -16.51 14.11
C ILE A 678 -0.33 -16.68 13.77
N ASN A 679 -0.01 -17.06 12.52
CA ASN A 679 1.36 -17.35 12.13
C ASN A 679 2.25 -16.10 12.14
N LYS A 680 1.77 -14.93 11.70
CA LYS A 680 2.51 -13.65 11.88
C LYS A 680 2.71 -13.25 13.35
N LYS A 681 2.01 -13.88 14.31
CA LYS A 681 2.08 -13.56 15.74
C LYS A 681 2.94 -14.57 16.53
N TYR A 682 2.75 -15.85 16.27
CA TYR A 682 3.36 -16.95 17.03
C TYR A 682 4.48 -17.68 16.27
N CYS A 683 4.46 -17.66 14.94
CA CYS A 683 5.27 -18.50 14.06
C CYS A 683 6.08 -17.71 13.02
N SER A 684 6.33 -16.43 13.29
CA SER A 684 7.22 -15.58 12.51
C SER A 684 8.66 -15.73 13.01
N PHE A 685 9.60 -15.92 12.09
CA PHE A 685 11.02 -16.04 12.36
C PHE A 685 11.73 -14.80 11.78
N PRO A 686 11.68 -13.63 12.45
CA PRO A 686 12.12 -12.34 11.88
C PRO A 686 13.65 -12.21 11.69
N MET A 687 14.42 -13.21 12.11
CA MET A 687 15.86 -13.35 11.85
C MET A 687 16.16 -14.19 10.60
N ILE A 688 15.20 -14.97 10.12
CA ILE A 688 15.35 -15.85 8.95
C ILE A 688 14.80 -15.12 7.73
N GLN A 689 15.65 -14.98 6.71
CA GLN A 689 15.25 -14.38 5.44
C GLN A 689 14.39 -15.36 4.63
N HIS A 690 13.33 -14.82 4.03
CA HIS A 690 12.48 -15.47 3.05
C HIS A 690 12.16 -14.44 1.96
N PRO A 691 11.82 -14.85 0.72
CA PRO A 691 11.53 -13.91 -0.34
C PRO A 691 10.17 -13.22 -0.12
N HIS A 692 9.94 -12.10 -0.80
CA HIS A 692 8.68 -11.35 -0.70
C HIS A 692 7.49 -12.19 -1.21
N CYS A 693 6.54 -12.49 -0.32
CA CYS A 693 5.38 -13.32 -0.63
C CYS A 693 4.30 -12.50 -1.36
N LEU A 694 4.06 -12.86 -2.63
CA LEU A 694 3.02 -12.27 -3.48
C LEU A 694 1.62 -12.76 -3.07
N PHE A 695 0.59 -12.13 -3.64
CA PHE A 695 -0.84 -12.47 -3.45
C PHE A 695 -1.23 -12.71 -1.98
N ASN A 696 -0.73 -11.82 -1.11
CA ASN A 696 -1.02 -11.82 0.33
C ASN A 696 -0.50 -13.04 1.13
N GLY A 697 0.45 -13.82 0.59
CA GLY A 697 1.17 -14.87 1.32
C GLY A 697 2.01 -14.36 2.51
N TYR A 698 2.62 -15.28 3.25
CA TYR A 698 3.41 -14.98 4.45
C TYR A 698 4.49 -16.05 4.71
N GLN A 699 5.46 -15.80 5.61
CA GLN A 699 6.52 -16.77 5.97
C GLN A 699 5.92 -18.11 6.42
N HIS A 700 6.41 -19.24 5.89
CA HIS A 700 5.87 -20.55 6.24
C HIS A 700 6.22 -20.92 7.70
N PRO A 701 5.23 -21.30 8.54
CA PRO A 701 5.42 -21.43 9.99
C PRO A 701 6.31 -22.60 10.43
N ARG A 702 6.67 -23.50 9.51
CA ARG A 702 7.54 -24.67 9.75
C ARG A 702 8.76 -24.76 8.83
N THR A 703 8.83 -23.94 7.78
CA THR A 703 9.95 -23.93 6.82
C THR A 703 10.29 -22.46 6.49
N PRO A 704 10.91 -21.74 7.43
CA PRO A 704 10.90 -20.28 7.50
C PRO A 704 11.63 -19.53 6.37
N HIS A 705 12.25 -20.25 5.42
CA HIS A 705 12.90 -19.72 4.23
C HIS A 705 11.95 -19.53 3.03
N VAL A 706 10.75 -20.12 3.06
CA VAL A 706 9.76 -20.05 1.97
C VAL A 706 8.44 -19.44 2.42
N CYS A 707 7.61 -19.02 1.47
CA CYS A 707 6.28 -18.50 1.72
C CYS A 707 5.21 -19.62 1.83
N LYS A 708 4.31 -19.51 2.81
CA LYS A 708 2.98 -20.14 2.77
C LYS A 708 2.14 -19.40 1.73
N CYS A 709 1.72 -20.15 0.71
CA CYS A 709 0.90 -19.66 -0.40
C CYS A 709 -0.57 -20.05 -0.25
N LEU A 710 -1.45 -19.40 -1.00
CA LEU A 710 -2.83 -19.86 -1.18
C LEU A 710 -2.82 -21.26 -1.83
N PRO A 711 -3.81 -22.14 -1.61
CA PRO A 711 -3.72 -23.55 -2.02
C PRO A 711 -3.70 -23.81 -3.54
N PHE A 712 -3.78 -22.75 -4.35
CA PHE A 712 -3.70 -22.76 -5.82
C PHE A 712 -2.50 -21.95 -6.35
N LEU A 713 -1.60 -21.48 -5.47
CA LEU A 713 -0.37 -20.76 -5.79
C LEU A 713 0.86 -21.53 -5.31
N SER A 714 1.96 -21.41 -6.04
CA SER A 714 3.22 -22.14 -5.81
C SER A 714 4.46 -21.28 -6.14
N GLY A 715 5.64 -21.88 -5.96
CA GLY A 715 6.93 -21.22 -6.05
C GLY A 715 7.26 -20.40 -4.79
N ASN A 716 8.55 -20.13 -4.57
CA ASN A 716 9.03 -19.57 -3.29
C ASN A 716 8.41 -18.21 -2.92
N GLN A 717 7.96 -17.44 -3.92
CA GLN A 717 7.26 -16.15 -3.78
C GLN A 717 5.72 -16.23 -3.88
N CYS A 718 5.13 -17.41 -4.06
CA CYS A 718 3.71 -17.59 -4.40
C CYS A 718 3.30 -16.95 -5.74
N GLY A 719 4.23 -16.70 -6.65
CA GLY A 719 3.98 -16.02 -7.93
C GLY A 719 3.40 -16.91 -9.02
N THR A 720 3.52 -18.23 -8.89
CA THR A 720 3.13 -19.22 -9.91
C THR A 720 1.75 -19.79 -9.58
N LEU A 721 0.92 -20.04 -10.59
CA LEU A 721 -0.34 -20.78 -10.43
C LEU A 721 -0.09 -22.28 -10.54
N ILE A 722 -0.76 -23.07 -9.70
CA ILE A 722 -0.71 -24.53 -9.78
C ILE A 722 -1.49 -25.00 -11.01
N HIS A 723 -0.90 -25.90 -11.79
CA HIS A 723 -1.57 -26.55 -12.93
C HIS A 723 -2.76 -27.38 -12.44
N ASN A 724 -3.87 -27.35 -13.18
CA ASN A 724 -5.01 -28.20 -12.85
C ASN A 724 -4.63 -29.69 -12.99
N PRO A 725 -4.99 -30.56 -12.03
CA PRO A 725 -4.89 -32.01 -12.20
C PRO A 725 -5.63 -32.53 -13.44
N GLN A 726 -5.19 -33.67 -13.99
CA GLN A 726 -5.74 -34.29 -15.21
C GLN A 726 -7.26 -34.57 -15.18
N HIS A 727 -7.90 -34.65 -13.99
CA HIS A 727 -9.35 -34.83 -13.85
C HIS A 727 -10.17 -33.55 -14.06
N CYS A 728 -9.54 -32.38 -13.97
CA CYS A 728 -10.12 -31.07 -14.24
C CYS A 728 -10.18 -30.79 -15.76
N ASN A 729 -10.63 -29.60 -16.18
CA ASN A 729 -10.42 -29.15 -17.56
C ASN A 729 -8.95 -28.75 -17.78
N PRO A 730 -8.37 -29.01 -18.97
CA PRO A 730 -7.01 -28.56 -19.31
C PRO A 730 -6.82 -27.03 -19.31
N GLY A 731 -7.91 -26.27 -19.46
CA GLY A 731 -7.90 -24.81 -19.46
C GLY A 731 -8.29 -24.24 -18.09
N ASN A 732 -7.38 -23.49 -17.46
CA ASN A 732 -7.62 -22.81 -16.18
C ASN A 732 -8.18 -21.38 -16.36
N PHE A 733 -8.21 -20.83 -17.58
CA PHE A 733 -8.54 -19.42 -17.84
C PHE A 733 -9.70 -19.25 -18.80
N TYR A 734 -10.63 -18.37 -18.45
CA TYR A 734 -11.84 -18.06 -19.22
C TYR A 734 -11.98 -16.54 -19.39
N PHE A 735 -12.27 -16.07 -20.61
CA PHE A 735 -12.45 -14.64 -20.88
C PHE A 735 -13.91 -14.29 -21.16
N ALA A 736 -14.50 -13.49 -20.26
CA ALA A 736 -15.84 -12.94 -20.38
C ALA A 736 -15.82 -11.70 -21.29
N GLY A 737 -16.62 -11.74 -22.37
CA GLY A 737 -16.66 -10.72 -23.41
C GLY A 737 -18.08 -10.27 -23.77
N ARG A 738 -18.23 -9.68 -24.96
CA ARG A 738 -19.45 -8.99 -25.47
C ARG A 738 -20.69 -9.87 -25.68
N MET A 739 -20.51 -11.18 -25.70
CA MET A 739 -21.53 -12.20 -25.94
C MET A 739 -21.55 -13.14 -24.75
N GLU A 740 -22.73 -13.67 -24.40
CA GLU A 740 -22.84 -14.68 -23.35
C GLU A 740 -22.13 -15.97 -23.79
N ARG A 741 -21.22 -16.46 -22.95
CA ARG A 741 -20.46 -17.69 -23.18
C ARG A 741 -20.85 -18.73 -22.15
N GLN A 742 -21.03 -19.96 -22.60
CA GLN A 742 -21.23 -21.12 -21.73
C GLN A 742 -19.96 -21.97 -21.71
N SER A 743 -19.64 -22.59 -20.58
CA SER A 743 -18.54 -23.55 -20.48
C SER A 743 -18.83 -24.56 -19.36
N ILE A 744 -18.38 -25.80 -19.57
CA ILE A 744 -18.62 -26.92 -18.66
C ILE A 744 -17.34 -27.20 -17.87
N LEU A 745 -17.39 -27.02 -16.55
CA LEU A 745 -16.26 -27.25 -15.64
C LEU A 745 -16.38 -28.60 -14.92
N ARG A 746 -15.36 -29.43 -15.03
CA ARG A 746 -15.12 -30.56 -14.12
C ARG A 746 -14.54 -29.99 -12.82
N VAL A 747 -15.20 -30.23 -11.69
CA VAL A 747 -14.79 -29.65 -10.40
C VAL A 747 -14.48 -30.68 -9.32
N GLY A 748 -14.41 -31.98 -9.62
CA GLY A 748 -13.94 -32.97 -8.63
C GLY A 748 -12.50 -32.71 -8.18
N GLY A 749 -12.17 -32.99 -6.93
CA GLY A 749 -10.81 -32.76 -6.42
C GLY A 749 -10.45 -31.27 -6.30
N LYS A 750 -9.20 -30.94 -6.66
CA LYS A 750 -8.58 -29.61 -6.45
C LYS A 750 -8.46 -28.81 -7.76
N CYS A 751 -9.60 -28.56 -8.42
CA CYS A 751 -9.63 -27.75 -9.65
C CYS A 751 -9.69 -26.24 -9.36
N VAL A 752 -9.09 -25.44 -10.24
CA VAL A 752 -9.01 -23.98 -10.14
C VAL A 752 -9.30 -23.32 -11.48
N TYR A 753 -10.19 -22.33 -11.50
CA TYR A 753 -10.62 -21.64 -12.72
C TYR A 753 -10.68 -20.13 -12.54
N PHE A 754 -10.09 -19.39 -13.47
CA PHE A 754 -9.97 -17.94 -13.46
C PHE A 754 -10.79 -17.33 -14.59
N LEU A 755 -11.95 -16.79 -14.25
CA LEU A 755 -12.73 -15.96 -15.15
C LEU A 755 -12.19 -14.53 -15.07
N ARG A 756 -11.84 -13.94 -16.21
CA ARG A 756 -11.46 -12.53 -16.33
C ARG A 756 -12.30 -11.84 -17.37
N SER A 757 -12.57 -10.56 -17.15
CA SER A 757 -13.02 -9.63 -18.18
C SER A 757 -11.96 -8.54 -18.35
N SER A 758 -12.14 -7.71 -19.38
CA SER A 758 -11.40 -6.48 -19.62
C SER A 758 -11.11 -5.66 -18.35
N PRO A 759 -9.96 -4.96 -18.27
CA PRO A 759 -9.59 -4.17 -17.10
C PRO A 759 -10.75 -3.30 -16.60
N GLY A 760 -11.24 -3.63 -15.40
CA GLY A 760 -12.30 -2.90 -14.74
C GLY A 760 -13.76 -3.29 -15.05
N ARG A 761 -14.07 -4.12 -16.07
CA ARG A 761 -15.42 -4.70 -16.26
C ARG A 761 -15.87 -5.45 -15.00
N LYS A 762 -17.16 -5.71 -14.82
CA LYS A 762 -17.61 -6.78 -13.92
C LYS A 762 -17.88 -8.03 -14.77
N ILE A 763 -18.07 -9.18 -14.13
CA ILE A 763 -18.47 -10.42 -14.78
C ILE A 763 -19.84 -10.76 -14.22
N LYS A 764 -20.84 -10.87 -15.08
CA LYS A 764 -22.11 -11.51 -14.72
C LYS A 764 -21.92 -13.01 -14.91
N LEU A 765 -22.13 -13.78 -13.85
CA LEU A 765 -21.88 -15.21 -13.80
C LEU A 765 -23.13 -15.94 -13.29
N LYS A 766 -23.64 -16.87 -14.10
CA LYS A 766 -24.61 -17.89 -13.69
C LYS A 766 -23.83 -19.19 -13.40
N LEU A 767 -24.19 -19.87 -12.32
CA LEU A 767 -23.62 -21.12 -11.85
C LEU A 767 -24.73 -22.15 -11.67
N GLU A 768 -24.55 -23.33 -12.25
CA GLU A 768 -25.50 -24.44 -12.13
C GLU A 768 -24.77 -25.78 -12.11
N PHE A 769 -25.02 -26.61 -11.09
CA PHE A 769 -24.48 -27.96 -11.04
C PHE A 769 -25.36 -28.93 -11.84
N HIS A 770 -24.77 -29.63 -12.80
CA HIS A 770 -25.42 -30.76 -13.43
C HIS A 770 -25.33 -31.97 -12.49
N THR A 771 -26.34 -32.12 -11.63
CA THR A 771 -26.41 -33.21 -10.64
C THR A 771 -27.77 -33.89 -10.57
N PRO A 772 -27.80 -35.24 -10.70
CA PRO A 772 -28.97 -36.05 -10.38
C PRO A 772 -29.51 -35.77 -8.97
N SER A 773 -30.81 -36.00 -8.77
CA SER A 773 -31.51 -35.82 -7.48
C SER A 773 -30.81 -36.54 -6.32
N HIS A 774 -30.35 -37.78 -6.54
CA HIS A 774 -29.68 -38.62 -5.54
C HIS A 774 -28.27 -38.16 -5.14
N ARG A 775 -27.71 -37.12 -5.79
CA ARG A 775 -26.39 -36.54 -5.43
C ARG A 775 -26.48 -35.12 -4.86
N ARG A 776 -27.68 -34.67 -4.46
CA ARG A 776 -27.88 -33.34 -3.89
C ARG A 776 -27.51 -33.33 -2.40
N TYR A 777 -26.57 -32.45 -2.02
CA TYR A 777 -26.28 -32.23 -0.60
C TYR A 777 -27.30 -31.27 0.04
N SER A 778 -27.80 -31.64 1.21
CA SER A 778 -28.64 -30.79 2.07
C SER A 778 -27.83 -29.65 2.70
N GLU A 779 -26.62 -29.96 3.17
CA GLU A 779 -25.68 -29.00 3.76
C GLU A 779 -24.63 -28.52 2.75
N CYS A 780 -24.12 -27.31 2.95
CA CYS A 780 -23.10 -26.69 2.09
C CYS A 780 -21.90 -26.22 2.93
N ASN A 781 -20.75 -26.86 2.74
CA ASN A 781 -19.52 -26.68 3.50
C ASN A 781 -18.26 -26.81 2.61
N GLU A 782 -17.07 -26.60 3.17
CA GLU A 782 -15.81 -26.53 2.43
C GLU A 782 -15.39 -27.83 1.73
N ARG A 783 -16.02 -28.97 2.03
CA ARG A 783 -15.72 -30.28 1.42
C ARG A 783 -16.64 -30.66 0.25
N ASN A 784 -17.79 -29.99 0.13
CA ASN A 784 -18.84 -30.34 -0.85
C ASN A 784 -19.31 -29.14 -1.68
N SER A 785 -18.44 -28.14 -1.84
CA SER A 785 -18.70 -26.89 -2.55
C SER A 785 -17.56 -26.54 -3.51
N VAL A 786 -17.85 -25.60 -4.41
CA VAL A 786 -16.83 -24.69 -4.96
C VAL A 786 -16.85 -23.37 -4.19
N GLU A 787 -15.67 -22.84 -3.90
CA GLU A 787 -15.49 -21.47 -3.40
C GLU A 787 -15.42 -20.50 -4.59
N VAL A 788 -16.28 -19.47 -4.57
CA VAL A 788 -16.37 -18.45 -5.62
C VAL A 788 -15.80 -17.14 -5.08
N LYS A 789 -14.50 -16.92 -5.31
CA LYS A 789 -13.77 -15.71 -4.93
C LYS A 789 -14.08 -14.58 -5.91
N THR A 790 -14.64 -13.50 -5.40
CA THR A 790 -15.07 -12.33 -6.18
C THR A 790 -14.27 -11.05 -5.87
N SER A 791 -13.35 -11.12 -4.90
CA SER A 791 -12.50 -10.01 -4.44
C SER A 791 -11.27 -9.82 -5.33
N HIS A 792 -10.73 -8.59 -5.38
CA HIS A 792 -9.38 -8.33 -5.93
C HIS A 792 -8.28 -8.97 -5.07
N ASP A 793 -8.56 -9.22 -3.78
CA ASP A 793 -7.65 -9.89 -2.85
C ASP A 793 -7.98 -11.39 -2.83
N LEU A 794 -7.20 -12.17 -3.58
CA LEU A 794 -7.37 -13.62 -3.72
C LEU A 794 -7.30 -14.37 -2.37
N ALA A 795 -6.71 -13.76 -1.34
CA ALA A 795 -6.55 -14.36 -0.04
C ALA A 795 -7.79 -14.28 0.87
N VAL A 796 -8.77 -13.42 0.54
CA VAL A 796 -10.10 -13.40 1.18
C VAL A 796 -10.92 -14.60 0.69
N SER A 797 -11.61 -15.30 1.59
CA SER A 797 -12.48 -16.40 1.21
C SER A 797 -13.74 -15.93 0.48
N GLY A 798 -14.04 -16.62 -0.63
CA GLY A 798 -15.25 -16.43 -1.43
C GLY A 798 -16.46 -17.17 -0.87
N PHE A 799 -17.67 -16.88 -1.38
CA PHE A 799 -18.87 -17.61 -0.97
C PHE A 799 -18.84 -19.06 -1.47
N LEU A 800 -19.56 -19.96 -0.79
CA LEU A 800 -19.65 -21.36 -1.17
C LEU A 800 -20.87 -21.65 -2.05
N PHE A 801 -20.68 -22.41 -3.12
CA PHE A 801 -21.75 -22.90 -3.99
C PHE A 801 -21.73 -24.43 -4.07
N CYS A 802 -22.90 -25.07 -3.89
CA CYS A 802 -23.03 -26.52 -3.72
C CYS A 802 -24.04 -27.14 -4.70
N PRO A 803 -23.87 -28.43 -5.08
CA PRO A 803 -24.83 -29.15 -5.88
C PRO A 803 -26.06 -29.52 -5.04
N ASN A 804 -26.99 -28.58 -4.93
CA ASN A 804 -28.27 -28.74 -4.23
C ASN A 804 -29.49 -28.49 -5.16
N GLY A 805 -29.25 -28.38 -6.47
CA GLY A 805 -30.27 -28.09 -7.47
C GLY A 805 -30.69 -26.62 -7.57
N LYS A 806 -30.06 -25.69 -6.83
CA LYS A 806 -30.31 -24.25 -6.97
C LYS A 806 -29.28 -23.62 -7.91
N ARG A 807 -29.74 -22.86 -8.90
CA ARG A 807 -28.89 -21.97 -9.70
C ARG A 807 -28.53 -20.72 -8.91
N VAL A 808 -27.33 -20.18 -9.13
CA VAL A 808 -26.87 -18.89 -8.57
C VAL A 808 -26.48 -17.96 -9.71
N GLU A 809 -26.99 -16.73 -9.69
CA GLU A 809 -26.68 -15.69 -10.68
C GLU A 809 -26.27 -14.41 -9.96
N PHE A 810 -25.09 -13.88 -10.26
CA PHE A 810 -24.56 -12.68 -9.62
C PHE A 810 -23.66 -11.87 -10.57
N ILE A 811 -23.27 -10.67 -10.13
CA ILE A 811 -22.31 -9.80 -10.82
C ILE A 811 -21.14 -9.55 -9.87
N SER A 812 -19.91 -9.90 -10.27
CA SER A 812 -18.72 -9.66 -9.45
C SER A 812 -18.47 -8.16 -9.20
N PRO A 813 -17.85 -7.75 -8.09
CA PRO A 813 -17.50 -6.35 -7.88
C PRO A 813 -16.35 -5.87 -8.78
N TYR A 814 -15.46 -6.77 -9.22
CA TYR A 814 -14.27 -6.49 -10.05
C TYR A 814 -14.24 -7.36 -11.33
N ASN A 815 -13.20 -7.16 -12.17
CA ASN A 815 -13.04 -7.83 -13.47
C ASN A 815 -12.49 -9.26 -13.41
N ALA A 816 -12.52 -9.90 -12.24
CA ALA A 816 -12.04 -11.25 -12.02
C ALA A 816 -12.98 -12.02 -11.08
N ILE A 817 -13.13 -13.31 -11.34
CA ILE A 817 -13.70 -14.30 -10.44
C ILE A 817 -12.76 -15.51 -10.45
N THR A 818 -12.41 -16.05 -9.29
CA THR A 818 -11.73 -17.34 -9.18
C THR A 818 -12.68 -18.36 -8.57
N ILE A 819 -12.97 -19.43 -9.30
CA ILE A 819 -13.68 -20.60 -8.80
C ILE A 819 -12.62 -21.60 -8.34
N VAL A 820 -12.68 -22.03 -7.09
CA VAL A 820 -11.75 -23.00 -6.50
C VAL A 820 -12.55 -24.17 -5.96
N SER A 821 -12.10 -25.40 -6.23
CA SER A 821 -12.75 -26.61 -5.75
C SER A 821 -11.90 -27.37 -4.75
N TYR A 822 -12.58 -28.04 -3.80
CA TYR A 822 -11.98 -28.92 -2.80
C TYR A 822 -12.82 -30.19 -2.55
N PHE A 823 -13.62 -30.62 -3.55
CA PHE A 823 -14.43 -31.84 -3.44
C PHE A 823 -13.57 -33.08 -3.11
N GLY A 824 -14.06 -33.91 -2.18
CA GLY A 824 -13.47 -35.22 -1.92
C GLY A 824 -13.48 -36.10 -3.17
N GLN A 825 -12.34 -36.74 -3.46
CA GLN A 825 -12.29 -37.80 -4.47
C GLN A 825 -13.13 -39.01 -4.00
N PRO A 826 -13.74 -39.77 -4.93
CA PRO A 826 -13.56 -39.74 -6.40
C PRO A 826 -14.57 -38.83 -7.15
N VAL A 827 -15.31 -37.95 -6.48
CA VAL A 827 -16.54 -37.37 -7.07
C VAL A 827 -16.26 -36.21 -8.03
N ASN A 828 -16.21 -36.52 -9.33
CA ASN A 828 -16.22 -35.53 -10.41
C ASN A 828 -17.63 -34.95 -10.61
N PHE A 829 -17.90 -33.81 -9.96
CA PHE A 829 -19.06 -32.98 -10.25
C PHE A 829 -18.85 -32.14 -11.52
N ILE A 830 -19.96 -31.86 -12.21
CA ILE A 830 -20.02 -31.00 -13.39
C ILE A 830 -20.70 -29.68 -13.00
N LEU A 831 -20.02 -28.57 -13.24
CA LEU A 831 -20.49 -27.20 -13.00
C LEU A 831 -20.59 -26.48 -14.34
N ASN A 832 -21.82 -26.22 -14.78
CA ASN A 832 -22.10 -25.35 -15.90
C ASN A 832 -21.89 -23.90 -15.46
N ILE A 833 -21.04 -23.17 -16.18
CA ILE A 833 -20.86 -21.74 -16.00
C ILE A 833 -21.35 -21.00 -17.25
N THR A 834 -22.10 -19.92 -17.02
CA THR A 834 -22.54 -19.02 -18.09
C THR A 834 -22.12 -17.61 -17.72
N TYR A 835 -21.26 -17.02 -18.54
CA TYR A 835 -20.54 -15.79 -18.21
C TYR A 835 -20.55 -14.79 -19.36
N ILE A 836 -20.78 -13.53 -19.01
CA ILE A 836 -20.72 -12.37 -19.89
C ILE A 836 -20.06 -11.21 -19.14
N HIS A 837 -19.34 -10.33 -19.83
CA HIS A 837 -18.87 -9.11 -19.16
C HIS A 837 -20.03 -8.15 -18.90
N PHE A 838 -19.96 -7.40 -17.80
CA PHE A 838 -21.06 -6.57 -17.29
C PHE A 838 -20.55 -5.23 -16.80
#